data_AF-A0A2K9NN58-F1
#
_entry.id   AF-A0A2K9NN58-F1
#
_cell.length_a   1.000
_cell.length_b   1.000
_cell.length_c   1.000
_cell.angle_alpha   90.00
_cell.angle_beta   90.00
_cell.angle_gamma   90.00
#
_symmetry.space_group_name_H-M   'P 1'
#
loop_
_entity.id
_entity.type
_entity.pdbx_description
1 polymer ?
#
loop_
_entity_poly.entity_id
_entity_poly.type
_entity_poly.pdbx_seq_one_letter_code
_entity_poly.pdbx_strand_id
1 'polypeptide(L)'
;MKINLLLLSFVLVQSTVFAQVQDLDQYNQYPGQEQQQGLQKDSFNSPSNTPFGGGIFGGMTGGFPGMGATKINPDDHPQITVKLANNQSSVKCNLDKEVKVYICPNGDKPVLVKNSPFGFTALSRDKENAPAFAPIENVVADGKTLYAAPTISPGMGMGMGGGMMGGYGGAGAFVKPSDLSTKYNESVMLIDAFFTNPENRSDNSLKTKGSTQYKSIVQAYMHDREEAKAELDRAYNEKSYKVQLFNGQEISCERGETRELTNQERDYQRQMSYQIKCGSFKCDPVTIDGKTYQATMLYDSAPNSMIQGTIHLLDEKDGIGPTATIKKITSPNSKTPLVDVPYDYKKLPMYGDYIKASVPQSLGQDRDKVVTYKDPNFEQAIVYYKNVCKDNKALNDLVDGKKKVLKKLGDLELAEFIQVIGNGNLVGTFVDPKKAPELGCIYQGVFLNAEAAKNLERIKKNIHPDRSVEQTITMERASELFKKAQKMDDIAWKYKPDGCYARAHLMARRFEEEGVRVDKVWIKGDLYVPGTEPLIQWNFHVAPIVYVKNAKGETQKMVIDPSLFDKPVTVEEWDNKMSKNTARGSVVTAFPFPENAAMMERSALSFSSSDPYLPRDSIYLSEQEKMDMANETMRMYKPLEPR
;
A
#
# COMPACT_ATOMS: atom_id res chain seq x y z
N MET A 1 -60.31 -33.55 40.64
CA MET A 1 -59.85 -34.96 40.61
C MET A 1 -60.39 -35.57 39.32
N LYS A 2 -59.49 -35.90 38.38
CA LYS A 2 -59.63 -36.62 37.09
C LYS A 2 -60.86 -36.35 36.17
N ILE A 3 -60.58 -36.01 34.91
CA ILE A 3 -60.93 -36.81 33.71
C ILE A 3 -60.13 -36.28 32.49
N ASN A 4 -59.76 -37.24 31.63
CA ASN A 4 -58.93 -37.19 30.43
C ASN A 4 -59.39 -36.21 29.33
N LEU A 5 -58.43 -35.70 28.54
CA LEU A 5 -58.68 -35.34 27.14
C LEU A 5 -57.46 -35.62 26.25
N LEU A 6 -57.79 -35.94 25.00
CA LEU A 6 -57.03 -36.64 23.97
C LEU A 6 -55.74 -35.98 23.46
N LEU A 7 -54.84 -36.86 23.03
CA LEU A 7 -53.67 -36.66 22.18
C LEU A 7 -54.02 -36.01 20.83
N LEU A 8 -53.21 -35.01 20.44
CA LEU A 8 -53.11 -34.47 19.09
C LEU A 8 -51.68 -34.72 18.60
N SER A 9 -51.57 -35.46 17.51
CA SER A 9 -50.33 -35.93 16.88
C SER A 9 -49.56 -34.79 16.23
N PHE A 10 -48.35 -34.51 16.70
CA PHE A 10 -47.32 -33.79 15.96
C PHE A 10 -46.32 -34.82 15.41
N VAL A 11 -46.19 -34.87 14.09
CA VAL A 11 -45.20 -35.70 13.40
C VAL A 11 -43.83 -35.01 13.51
N LEU A 12 -42.97 -35.60 14.32
CA LEU A 12 -41.52 -35.41 14.32
C LEU A 12 -40.93 -36.33 13.24
N VAL A 13 -40.25 -35.76 12.25
CA VAL A 13 -39.22 -36.47 11.48
C VAL A 13 -37.89 -35.81 11.81
N GLN A 14 -37.21 -36.38 12.81
CA GLN A 14 -35.76 -36.30 12.91
C GLN A 14 -35.15 -37.37 12.00
N SER A 15 -34.26 -36.96 11.10
CA SER A 15 -33.27 -37.85 10.50
C SER A 15 -32.04 -37.03 10.16
N THR A 16 -31.06 -37.12 11.07
CA THR A 16 -29.61 -37.14 10.85
C THR A 16 -29.12 -37.07 9.40
N VAL A 17 -28.32 -36.04 9.09
CA VAL A 17 -27.14 -36.20 8.21
C VAL A 17 -25.94 -35.55 8.92
N PHE A 18 -24.91 -36.37 9.09
CA PHE A 18 -23.64 -36.08 9.71
C PHE A 18 -22.74 -35.22 8.82
N ALA A 19 -21.98 -34.34 9.48
CA ALA A 19 -20.61 -33.92 9.23
C ALA A 19 -20.02 -34.06 7.81
N GLN A 20 -19.71 -32.93 7.19
CA GLN A 20 -18.52 -32.78 6.34
C GLN A 20 -17.58 -31.76 7.00
N VAL A 21 -16.54 -32.30 7.64
CA VAL A 21 -15.30 -31.61 8.01
C VAL A 21 -14.21 -32.36 7.25
N GLN A 22 -13.79 -31.84 6.10
CA GLN A 22 -12.56 -32.15 5.33
C GLN A 22 -12.43 -30.97 4.34
N ASP A 23 -11.30 -30.40 3.95
CA ASP A 23 -9.88 -30.49 4.27
C ASP A 23 -9.31 -29.16 3.73
N LEU A 24 -8.50 -28.41 4.48
CA LEU A 24 -7.87 -27.16 3.99
C LEU A 24 -6.33 -27.26 3.87
N ASP A 25 -5.80 -28.48 3.85
CA ASP A 25 -4.35 -28.74 3.74
C ASP A 25 -3.87 -29.04 2.29
N GLN A 26 -4.62 -28.68 1.24
CA GLN A 26 -4.18 -28.89 -0.15
C GLN A 26 -3.37 -27.75 -0.79
N TYR A 27 -2.96 -26.74 -0.04
CA TYR A 27 -1.98 -25.75 -0.51
C TYR A 27 -0.57 -26.12 -0.06
N ASN A 28 0.02 -27.18 -0.66
CA ASN A 28 1.48 -27.39 -0.78
C ASN A 28 1.86 -28.78 -1.34
N GLN A 29 1.29 -29.26 -2.46
CA GLN A 29 1.88 -30.39 -3.21
C GLN A 29 1.63 -30.26 -4.71
N TYR A 30 2.68 -29.88 -5.46
CA TYR A 30 2.75 -30.13 -6.91
C TYR A 30 3.19 -31.59 -7.13
N PRO A 31 2.44 -32.43 -7.85
CA PRO A 31 2.97 -33.71 -8.34
C PRO A 31 3.75 -33.49 -9.64
N GLY A 32 4.77 -34.34 -9.80
CA GLY A 32 5.90 -34.17 -10.71
C GLY A 32 5.59 -34.24 -12.20
N GLN A 33 6.43 -33.54 -12.96
CA GLN A 33 6.66 -33.82 -14.37
C GLN A 33 7.75 -34.88 -14.49
N GLU A 34 7.38 -36.05 -15.03
CA GLU A 34 8.32 -37.01 -15.58
C GLU A 34 8.13 -37.09 -17.10
N GLN A 35 9.26 -37.02 -17.81
CA GLN A 35 9.49 -37.39 -19.21
C GLN A 35 8.94 -36.49 -20.34
N GLN A 36 9.75 -35.52 -20.75
CA GLN A 36 10.17 -35.45 -22.16
C GLN A 36 11.69 -35.23 -22.23
N GLN A 37 12.41 -36.30 -22.62
CA GLN A 37 13.80 -36.22 -23.05
C GLN A 37 13.83 -35.82 -24.54
N GLY A 38 14.74 -34.90 -24.86
CA GLY A 38 15.31 -34.77 -26.20
C GLY A 38 14.95 -33.49 -26.93
N LEU A 39 15.80 -32.46 -26.83
CA LEU A 39 16.68 -32.03 -27.94
C LEU A 39 17.42 -30.73 -27.61
N GLN A 40 18.74 -30.84 -27.76
CA GLN A 40 19.73 -29.84 -28.18
C GLN A 40 19.93 -28.53 -27.39
N LYS A 41 21.16 -28.46 -26.84
CA LYS A 41 21.98 -27.29 -26.59
C LYS A 41 21.82 -26.23 -27.69
N ASP A 42 21.55 -24.99 -27.29
CA ASP A 42 22.38 -23.83 -27.64
C ASP A 42 21.93 -22.55 -26.91
N SER A 43 22.93 -21.76 -26.49
CA SER A 43 22.86 -20.36 -26.02
C SER A 43 22.12 -20.04 -24.70
N PHE A 44 22.92 -19.82 -23.65
CA PHE A 44 22.55 -19.08 -22.45
C PHE A 44 22.24 -17.62 -22.80
N ASN A 45 20.97 -17.23 -22.75
CA ASN A 45 20.55 -15.86 -22.47
C ASN A 45 19.79 -15.85 -21.15
N SER A 46 20.31 -15.08 -20.20
CA SER A 46 19.82 -14.98 -18.82
C SER A 46 18.40 -14.39 -18.78
N PRO A 47 17.39 -15.06 -18.17
CA PRO A 47 16.10 -14.44 -17.91
C PRO A 47 16.20 -13.60 -16.62
N SER A 48 15.96 -12.30 -16.74
CA SER A 48 15.64 -11.40 -15.65
C SER A 48 14.27 -11.75 -15.08
N ASN A 49 14.22 -12.51 -13.99
CA ASN A 49 13.01 -12.77 -13.20
C ASN A 49 13.37 -12.76 -11.70
N THR A 50 13.12 -11.64 -11.03
CA THR A 50 12.99 -11.58 -9.57
C THR A 50 11.50 -11.47 -9.22
N PRO A 51 10.93 -12.41 -8.44
CA PRO A 51 9.58 -12.29 -7.91
C PRO A 51 9.64 -11.46 -6.62
N PHE A 52 9.92 -10.17 -6.76
CA PHE A 52 9.61 -9.19 -5.74
C PHE A 52 8.67 -8.20 -6.40
N GLY A 53 7.39 -8.29 -6.05
CA GLY A 53 6.37 -7.33 -6.48
C GLY A 53 6.74 -5.94 -5.97
N GLY A 54 7.47 -5.19 -6.79
CA GLY A 54 7.50 -3.75 -6.70
C GLY A 54 6.07 -3.27 -6.87
N GLY A 55 5.48 -2.75 -5.80
CA GLY A 55 4.23 -2.02 -5.86
C GLY A 55 4.28 -1.02 -7.01
N ILE A 56 3.18 -0.97 -7.73
CA ILE A 56 2.92 -0.15 -8.92
C ILE A 56 3.35 1.30 -8.65
N PHE A 57 4.53 1.69 -9.14
CA PHE A 57 5.02 3.08 -9.27
C PHE A 57 5.14 3.48 -10.75
N GLY A 58 4.33 2.86 -11.63
CA GLY A 58 4.12 3.34 -13.00
C GLY A 58 2.86 4.20 -13.03
N GLY A 59 2.99 5.53 -12.90
CA GLY A 59 1.81 6.40 -13.04
C GLY A 59 1.88 7.83 -12.50
N MET A 60 3.01 8.30 -11.94
CA MET A 60 3.17 9.71 -11.56
C MET A 60 4.42 10.32 -12.21
N THR A 61 4.44 10.37 -13.54
CA THR A 61 5.35 11.26 -14.30
C THR A 61 4.60 12.46 -14.88
N GLY A 62 3.41 12.78 -14.35
CA GLY A 62 2.78 14.08 -14.56
C GLY A 62 3.68 15.15 -13.97
N GLY A 63 4.56 15.72 -14.79
CA GLY A 63 5.51 16.74 -14.36
C GLY A 63 4.76 17.88 -13.70
N PHE A 64 5.12 18.19 -12.45
CA PHE A 64 4.71 19.45 -11.83
C PHE A 64 5.22 20.60 -12.71
N PRO A 65 4.34 21.39 -13.35
CA PRO A 65 4.78 22.49 -14.18
C PRO A 65 5.30 23.59 -13.25
N GLY A 66 6.62 23.75 -13.16
CA GLY A 66 7.25 24.86 -12.43
C GLY A 66 8.51 24.53 -11.62
N MET A 67 8.88 23.26 -11.43
CA MET A 67 10.12 22.88 -10.74
C MET A 67 11.15 22.24 -11.68
N GLY A 68 11.29 22.80 -12.89
CA GLY A 68 12.38 22.41 -13.78
C GLY A 68 13.70 22.93 -13.23
N ALA A 69 14.45 22.11 -12.49
CA ALA A 69 15.85 22.40 -12.23
C ALA A 69 16.56 22.46 -13.59
N THR A 70 17.08 23.63 -13.96
CA THR A 70 17.85 23.78 -15.19
C THR A 70 19.03 22.81 -15.14
N LYS A 71 19.13 21.89 -16.11
CA LYS A 71 20.31 21.01 -16.23
C LYS A 71 21.53 21.90 -16.48
N ILE A 72 22.33 22.11 -15.45
CA ILE A 72 23.59 22.84 -15.53
C ILE A 72 24.70 21.86 -15.87
N ASN A 73 25.46 22.16 -16.91
CA ASN A 73 26.70 21.46 -17.21
C ASN A 73 27.80 21.95 -16.24
N PRO A 74 28.35 21.09 -15.37
CA PRO A 74 29.36 21.51 -14.40
C PRO A 74 30.61 22.10 -15.05
N ASP A 75 30.97 21.69 -16.27
CA ASP A 75 32.18 22.17 -16.94
C ASP A 75 32.15 23.66 -17.29
N ASP A 76 30.96 24.24 -17.42
CA ASP A 76 30.78 25.67 -17.70
C ASP A 76 31.04 26.53 -16.45
N HIS A 77 31.07 25.92 -15.26
CA HIS A 77 31.22 26.59 -13.98
C HIS A 77 32.28 25.90 -13.13
N PRO A 78 33.59 26.06 -13.41
CA PRO A 78 34.66 25.38 -12.66
C PRO A 78 34.72 25.79 -11.18
N GLN A 79 34.07 26.90 -10.81
CA GLN A 79 33.93 27.37 -9.44
C GLN A 79 32.48 27.79 -9.18
N ILE A 80 31.96 27.41 -8.02
CA ILE A 80 30.64 27.85 -7.53
C ILE A 80 30.78 28.41 -6.11
N THR A 81 29.79 29.16 -5.67
CA THR A 81 29.61 29.59 -4.29
C THR A 81 28.33 28.97 -3.75
N VAL A 82 28.43 28.23 -2.65
CA VAL A 82 27.31 27.49 -2.05
C VAL A 82 27.01 28.07 -0.67
N LYS A 83 25.75 28.41 -0.40
CA LYS A 83 25.27 28.73 0.94
C LYS A 83 24.49 27.54 1.50
N LEU A 84 24.94 27.00 2.62
CA LEU A 84 24.28 25.90 3.33
C LEU A 84 23.30 26.46 4.37
N ALA A 85 22.15 25.84 4.58
CA ALA A 85 21.11 26.36 5.47
C ALA A 85 21.54 26.50 6.93
N ASN A 86 22.49 25.66 7.36
CA ASN A 86 22.99 25.64 8.72
C ASN A 86 24.21 26.55 8.91
N ASN A 87 24.67 27.26 7.87
CA ASN A 87 25.84 28.12 7.91
C ASN A 87 25.50 29.54 7.45
N GLN A 88 25.91 30.54 8.24
CA GLN A 88 25.68 31.94 7.91
C GLN A 88 26.56 32.42 6.73
N SER A 89 27.65 31.71 6.42
CA SER A 89 28.62 32.08 5.39
C SER A 89 28.52 31.20 4.14
N SER A 90 28.66 31.82 2.97
CA SER A 90 28.78 31.11 1.69
C SER A 90 30.20 30.61 1.49
N VAL A 91 30.34 29.41 0.93
CA VAL A 91 31.62 28.73 0.72
C VAL A 91 31.92 28.61 -0.78
N LYS A 92 33.15 28.96 -1.19
CA LYS A 92 33.61 28.79 -2.58
C LYS A 92 34.06 27.36 -2.82
N CYS A 93 33.49 26.69 -3.81
CA CYS A 93 33.76 25.30 -4.14
C CYS A 93 34.42 25.17 -5.50
N ASN A 94 35.38 24.26 -5.64
CA ASN A 94 36.08 24.01 -6.90
C ASN A 94 35.64 22.68 -7.51
N LEU A 95 35.42 22.65 -8.82
CA LEU A 95 35.02 21.45 -9.54
C LEU A 95 36.17 20.44 -9.66
N ASP A 96 35.93 19.21 -9.22
CA ASP A 96 36.71 18.07 -9.66
C ASP A 96 36.23 17.63 -11.04
N LYS A 97 37.00 18.01 -12.08
CA LYS A 97 36.62 17.81 -13.48
C LYS A 97 36.46 16.35 -13.89
N GLU A 98 37.12 15.42 -13.19
CA GLU A 98 37.08 14.00 -13.54
C GLU A 98 35.77 13.34 -13.10
N VAL A 99 35.24 13.73 -11.93
CA VAL A 99 34.02 13.16 -11.33
C VAL A 99 32.81 14.10 -11.35
N LYS A 100 32.99 15.34 -11.82
CA LYS A 100 31.96 16.39 -11.87
C LYS A 100 31.33 16.70 -10.51
N VAL A 101 32.14 16.64 -9.45
CA VAL A 101 31.73 16.97 -8.07
C VAL A 101 32.52 18.19 -7.59
N TYR A 102 31.85 19.13 -6.95
CA TYR A 102 32.47 20.29 -6.35
C TYR A 102 32.97 19.97 -4.93
N ILE A 103 34.18 20.41 -4.62
CA ILE A 103 34.79 20.30 -3.30
C ILE A 103 34.76 21.70 -2.66
N CYS A 104 34.01 21.83 -1.57
CA CYS A 104 33.87 23.06 -0.80
C CYS A 104 34.71 22.97 0.49
N PRO A 105 35.73 23.82 0.69
CA PRO A 105 36.48 23.86 1.94
C PRO A 105 35.61 24.43 3.06
N ASN A 106 35.41 23.67 4.13
CA ASN A 106 34.60 24.09 5.27
C ASN A 106 35.31 23.69 6.57
N GLY A 107 36.34 24.46 6.92
CA GLY A 107 37.26 24.11 8.01
C GLY A 107 38.01 22.81 7.71
N ASP A 108 38.04 21.92 8.69
CA ASP A 108 38.59 20.56 8.62
C ASP A 108 37.63 19.54 7.97
N LYS A 109 36.40 19.93 7.67
CA LYS A 109 35.31 19.06 7.17
C LYS A 109 34.82 19.50 5.80
N PRO A 110 35.50 19.13 4.70
CA PRO A 110 35.10 19.54 3.36
C PRO A 110 33.70 19.00 3.01
N VAL A 111 32.97 19.77 2.19
CA VAL A 111 31.63 19.42 1.71
C VAL A 111 31.71 19.05 0.23
N LEU A 112 31.12 17.93 -0.16
CA LEU A 112 31.00 17.50 -1.54
C LEU A 112 29.65 17.95 -2.09
N VAL A 113 29.62 18.62 -3.23
CA VAL A 113 28.37 19.10 -3.86
C VAL A 113 28.28 18.56 -5.27
N LYS A 114 27.16 17.90 -5.60
CA LYS A 114 26.87 17.39 -6.96
C LYS A 114 25.60 18.00 -7.52
N ASN A 115 25.57 18.17 -8.84
CA ASN A 115 24.33 18.48 -9.56
C ASN A 115 23.62 17.15 -9.90
N SER A 116 22.30 17.13 -9.75
CA SER A 116 21.45 15.97 -10.04
C SER A 116 20.22 16.40 -10.84
N PRO A 117 19.44 15.47 -11.41
CA PRO A 117 18.16 15.80 -12.07
C PRO A 117 17.17 16.55 -11.16
N PHE A 118 17.35 16.48 -9.84
CA PHE A 118 16.50 17.13 -8.85
C PHE A 118 17.12 18.40 -8.25
N GLY A 119 18.22 18.91 -8.83
CA GLY A 119 18.98 20.06 -8.34
C GLY A 119 20.27 19.66 -7.63
N PHE A 120 20.80 20.54 -6.76
CA PHE A 120 22.07 20.32 -6.09
C PHE A 120 21.89 19.52 -4.79
N THR A 121 22.83 18.62 -4.52
CA THR A 121 22.91 17.84 -3.27
C THR A 121 24.28 18.03 -2.65
N ALA A 122 24.34 18.25 -1.33
CA ALA A 122 25.59 18.39 -0.60
C ALA A 122 25.74 17.30 0.48
N LEU A 123 26.87 16.62 0.48
CA LEU A 123 27.30 15.68 1.52
C LEU A 123 28.38 16.34 2.38
N SER A 124 28.14 16.40 3.69
CA SER A 124 29.01 17.06 4.67
C SER A 124 29.25 16.15 5.88
N ARG A 125 29.98 16.64 6.88
CA ARG A 125 30.04 16.04 8.20
C ARG A 125 29.39 16.96 9.23
N ASP A 126 28.62 16.39 10.15
CA ASP A 126 27.99 17.12 11.25
C ASP A 126 28.99 17.50 12.35
N LYS A 127 28.49 17.99 13.50
CA LYS A 127 29.35 18.42 14.63
C LYS A 127 30.09 17.24 15.26
N GLU A 128 29.45 16.08 15.29
CA GLU A 128 29.91 14.79 15.78
C GLU A 128 30.80 14.04 14.76
N ASN A 129 31.06 14.65 13.60
CA ASN A 129 31.87 14.12 12.51
C ASN A 129 31.21 12.97 11.73
N ALA A 130 29.90 12.77 11.86
CA ALA A 130 29.16 11.77 11.09
C ALA A 130 28.74 12.31 9.71
N PRO A 131 28.63 11.46 8.67
CA PRO A 131 28.13 11.86 7.36
C PRO A 131 26.68 12.37 7.43
N ALA A 132 26.40 13.52 6.83
CA ALA A 132 25.06 14.11 6.82
C ALA A 132 24.80 14.92 5.53
N PHE A 133 23.53 14.99 5.11
CA PHE A 133 23.15 15.97 4.09
C PHE A 133 23.30 17.38 4.65
N ALA A 134 23.89 18.26 3.85
CA ALA A 134 23.85 19.69 4.12
C ALA A 134 22.76 20.31 3.23
N PRO A 135 21.66 20.82 3.80
CA PRO A 135 20.66 21.52 2.99
C PRO A 135 21.30 22.73 2.31
N ILE A 136 21.11 22.86 1.00
CA ILE A 136 21.64 23.97 0.21
C ILE A 136 20.57 25.04 0.12
N GLU A 137 20.85 26.26 0.59
CA GLU A 137 19.97 27.42 0.39
C GLU A 137 20.12 27.98 -1.02
N ASN A 138 21.36 28.19 -1.46
CA ASN A 138 21.63 28.71 -2.79
C ASN A 138 22.96 28.21 -3.36
N VAL A 139 23.04 28.22 -4.69
CA VAL A 139 24.25 28.01 -5.47
C VAL A 139 24.38 29.15 -6.47
N VAL A 140 25.52 29.81 -6.47
CA VAL A 140 25.84 30.95 -7.34
C VAL A 140 27.09 30.63 -8.14
N ALA A 141 27.08 30.88 -9.44
CA ALA A 141 28.24 30.83 -10.32
C ALA A 141 28.26 32.06 -11.23
N ASP A 142 29.43 32.67 -11.42
CA ASP A 142 29.60 33.82 -12.33
C ASP A 142 28.61 34.97 -12.06
N GLY A 143 28.31 35.20 -10.78
CA GLY A 143 27.34 36.21 -10.34
C GLY A 143 25.87 35.86 -10.57
N LYS A 144 25.56 34.67 -11.09
CA LYS A 144 24.20 34.18 -11.36
C LYS A 144 23.79 33.10 -10.38
N THR A 145 22.56 33.17 -9.89
CA THR A 145 21.96 32.11 -9.07
C THR A 145 21.61 30.92 -9.96
N LEU A 146 22.32 29.82 -9.76
CA LEU A 146 22.09 28.55 -10.45
C LEU A 146 20.99 27.72 -9.79
N TYR A 147 20.89 27.82 -8.46
CA TYR A 147 19.88 27.15 -7.65
C TYR A 147 19.56 28.00 -6.43
N ALA A 148 18.28 28.04 -6.07
CA ALA A 148 17.81 28.57 -4.80
C ALA A 148 16.74 27.61 -4.28
N ALA A 149 16.91 27.13 -3.06
CA ALA A 149 15.85 26.38 -2.41
C ALA A 149 14.61 27.29 -2.31
N PRO A 150 13.41 26.78 -2.65
CA PRO A 150 12.20 27.56 -2.47
C PRO A 150 12.11 27.98 -0.99
N THR A 151 11.89 29.28 -0.74
CA THR A 151 11.55 29.74 0.60
C THR A 151 10.20 29.15 0.97
N ILE A 152 10.22 28.01 1.66
CA ILE A 152 9.01 27.40 2.19
C ILE A 152 8.55 28.32 3.32
N SER A 153 7.47 29.06 3.09
CA SER A 153 6.80 29.79 4.17
C SER A 153 6.49 28.80 5.30
N PRO A 154 6.81 29.11 6.58
CA PRO A 154 6.71 28.18 7.71
C PRO A 154 5.36 27.49 7.96
N GLY A 155 4.32 27.75 7.16
CA GLY A 155 2.97 27.17 7.28
C GLY A 155 2.56 26.16 6.20
N MET A 156 3.35 25.91 5.16
CA MET A 156 3.04 24.89 4.14
C MET A 156 3.92 23.65 4.32
N GLY A 157 3.56 22.76 5.25
CA GLY A 157 4.18 21.44 5.36
C GLY A 157 3.90 20.61 4.11
N MET A 158 4.95 20.12 3.44
CA MET A 158 4.82 19.23 2.29
C MET A 158 4.22 17.88 2.72
N GLY A 159 2.91 17.72 2.56
CA GLY A 159 2.19 16.50 2.95
C GLY A 159 2.05 15.41 1.88
N MET A 160 2.52 15.58 0.64
CA MET A 160 2.05 14.72 -0.47
C MET A 160 3.12 14.15 -1.42
N GLY A 161 4.42 14.43 -1.24
CA GLY A 161 5.48 13.90 -2.14
C GLY A 161 6.57 13.07 -1.46
N GLY A 162 6.61 13.06 -0.13
CA GLY A 162 7.67 12.44 0.67
C GLY A 162 7.43 10.97 1.04
N GLY A 163 6.60 10.21 0.33
CA GLY A 163 6.23 8.85 0.78
C GLY A 163 7.40 7.88 1.01
N MET A 164 8.55 8.08 0.34
CA MET A 164 9.75 7.24 0.52
C MET A 164 10.99 7.97 1.07
N MET A 165 11.01 9.31 1.11
CA MET A 165 12.11 10.13 1.67
C MET A 165 11.64 11.06 2.81
N GLY A 166 10.34 11.10 3.09
CA GLY A 166 9.65 12.06 3.96
C GLY A 166 9.69 11.72 5.44
N GLY A 167 10.65 10.91 5.87
CA GLY A 167 11.10 10.87 7.26
C GLY A 167 12.34 11.73 7.51
N TYR A 168 13.05 12.19 6.47
CA TYR A 168 14.45 12.63 6.63
C TYR A 168 14.77 14.05 6.10
N GLY A 169 13.79 14.78 5.53
CA GLY A 169 14.09 15.99 4.74
C GLY A 169 13.48 17.33 5.18
N GLY A 170 12.75 17.41 6.29
CA GLY A 170 12.18 18.67 6.78
C GLY A 170 13.10 19.39 7.77
N ALA A 171 13.40 20.66 7.60
CA ALA A 171 14.27 21.41 8.52
C ALA A 171 13.63 21.75 9.90
N GLY A 172 12.47 21.16 10.24
CA GLY A 172 11.74 21.44 11.47
C GLY A 172 11.87 20.32 12.50
N ALA A 173 12.71 20.52 13.51
CA ALA A 173 12.72 19.76 14.78
C ALA A 173 12.72 18.23 14.69
N PHE A 174 13.49 17.64 13.77
CA PHE A 174 13.84 16.23 13.87
C PHE A 174 14.75 16.05 15.09
N VAL A 175 14.27 15.28 16.06
CA VAL A 175 15.10 14.83 17.18
C VAL A 175 16.33 14.16 16.56
N LYS A 176 17.52 14.60 16.97
CA LYS A 176 18.78 14.02 16.50
C LYS A 176 18.70 12.48 16.58
N PRO A 177 19.20 11.76 15.57
CA PRO A 177 19.31 10.31 15.64
C PRO A 177 20.09 9.89 16.88
N SER A 178 19.41 9.35 17.90
CA SER A 178 20.10 8.76 19.06
C SER A 178 20.33 7.26 18.91
N ASP A 179 19.84 6.66 17.81
CA ASP A 179 19.97 5.24 17.53
C ASP A 179 20.78 4.89 16.27
N LEU A 180 21.32 3.68 16.29
CA LEU A 180 22.22 3.12 15.31
C LEU A 180 21.53 2.89 13.97
N SER A 181 20.25 2.50 13.96
CA SER A 181 19.56 2.22 12.70
C SER A 181 19.31 3.52 11.92
N THR A 182 18.95 4.60 12.60
CA THR A 182 18.79 5.93 12.00
C THR A 182 20.15 6.47 11.58
N LYS A 183 21.18 6.39 12.43
CA LYS A 183 22.56 6.78 12.09
C LYS A 183 23.09 6.01 10.86
N TYR A 184 22.80 4.71 10.77
CA TYR A 184 23.16 3.87 9.64
C TYR A 184 22.37 4.24 8.39
N ASN A 185 21.05 4.36 8.47
CA ASN A 185 20.21 4.70 7.33
C ASN A 185 20.63 6.05 6.75
N GLU A 186 20.88 7.04 7.61
CA GLU A 186 21.47 8.30 7.17
C GLU A 186 22.85 8.05 6.58
N SER A 187 23.85 7.59 7.34
CA SER A 187 25.22 7.52 6.82
C SER A 187 25.34 6.68 5.53
N VAL A 188 24.75 5.48 5.49
CA VAL A 188 24.89 4.55 4.37
C VAL A 188 23.99 4.92 3.20
N MET A 189 22.70 5.19 3.40
CA MET A 189 21.83 5.55 2.26
C MET A 189 22.23 6.90 1.68
N LEU A 190 22.69 7.85 2.50
CA LEU A 190 23.16 9.16 2.03
C LEU A 190 24.42 9.00 1.18
N ILE A 191 25.42 8.26 1.68
CA ILE A 191 26.66 8.01 0.94
C ILE A 191 26.34 7.24 -0.35
N ASP A 192 25.55 6.17 -0.29
CA ASP A 192 25.20 5.40 -1.48
C ASP A 192 24.40 6.23 -2.49
N ALA A 193 23.40 7.00 -2.05
CA ALA A 193 22.64 7.90 -2.93
C ALA A 193 23.53 9.01 -3.52
N PHE A 194 24.51 9.51 -2.76
CA PHE A 194 25.44 10.52 -3.25
C PHE A 194 26.40 9.95 -4.31
N PHE A 195 26.92 8.75 -4.12
CA PHE A 195 27.91 8.15 -5.03
C PHE A 195 27.29 7.23 -6.10
N THR A 196 25.99 7.01 -6.10
CA THR A 196 25.28 6.29 -7.17
C THR A 196 24.90 7.26 -8.28
N ASN A 197 25.25 6.91 -9.51
CA ASN A 197 24.75 7.61 -10.70
C ASN A 197 23.32 7.12 -11.01
N PRO A 198 22.30 8.00 -10.99
CA PRO A 198 20.92 7.60 -11.25
C PRO A 198 20.70 7.10 -12.68
N GLU A 199 21.51 7.57 -13.65
CA GLU A 199 21.44 7.16 -15.05
C GLU A 199 22.18 5.83 -15.30
N ASN A 200 23.17 5.49 -14.47
CA ASN A 200 23.90 4.24 -14.57
C ASN A 200 24.36 3.73 -13.18
N ARG A 201 23.53 2.91 -12.53
CA ARG A 201 23.82 2.37 -11.19
C ARG A 201 25.08 1.51 -11.11
N SER A 202 25.59 1.00 -12.24
CA SER A 202 26.84 0.22 -12.28
C SER A 202 28.10 1.08 -12.31
N ASP A 203 27.95 2.39 -12.52
CA ASP A 203 29.06 3.32 -12.59
C ASP A 203 29.61 3.65 -11.19
N ASN A 204 30.67 2.94 -10.80
CA ASN A 204 31.42 3.17 -9.58
C ASN A 204 32.57 4.19 -9.75
N SER A 205 32.59 4.96 -10.85
CA SER A 205 33.66 5.93 -11.11
C SER A 205 33.77 6.99 -10.02
N LEU A 206 32.65 7.46 -9.48
CA LEU A 206 32.64 8.43 -8.37
C LEU A 206 33.35 7.91 -7.10
N LYS A 207 33.49 6.59 -6.94
CA LYS A 207 34.17 6.00 -5.79
C LYS A 207 35.68 5.83 -5.99
N THR A 208 36.16 5.88 -7.24
CA THR A 208 37.51 5.42 -7.62
C THR A 208 38.33 6.45 -8.41
N LYS A 209 37.67 7.45 -9.02
CA LYS A 209 38.28 8.52 -9.82
C LYS A 209 38.33 9.84 -9.05
N GLY A 210 38.94 10.86 -9.64
CA GLY A 210 39.04 12.21 -9.08
C GLY A 210 40.45 12.59 -8.64
N SER A 211 40.57 13.86 -8.26
CA SER A 211 41.75 14.44 -7.62
C SER A 211 42.11 13.71 -6.33
N THR A 212 43.37 13.83 -5.90
CA THR A 212 43.84 13.27 -4.63
C THR A 212 43.02 13.78 -3.44
N GLN A 213 42.64 15.06 -3.46
CA GLN A 213 41.80 15.65 -2.43
C GLN A 213 40.41 14.97 -2.41
N TYR A 214 39.75 14.86 -3.56
CA TYR A 214 38.47 14.16 -3.65
C TYR A 214 38.54 12.72 -3.14
N LYS A 215 39.54 11.96 -3.62
CA LYS A 215 39.75 10.56 -3.22
C LYS A 215 39.91 10.39 -1.71
N SER A 216 40.67 11.28 -1.06
CA SER A 216 40.81 11.25 0.42
C SER A 216 39.48 11.48 1.15
N ILE A 217 38.65 12.39 0.66
CA ILE A 217 37.32 12.68 1.23
C ILE A 217 36.38 11.49 1.03
N VAL A 218 36.33 10.94 -0.19
CA VAL A 218 35.53 9.76 -0.50
C VAL A 218 35.98 8.56 0.32
N GLN A 219 37.28 8.32 0.47
CA GLN A 219 37.80 7.25 1.31
C GLN A 219 37.35 7.39 2.76
N ALA A 220 37.36 8.61 3.32
CA ALA A 220 36.89 8.85 4.67
C ALA A 220 35.39 8.56 4.81
N TYR A 221 34.56 8.97 3.85
CA TYR A 221 33.13 8.63 3.83
C TYR A 221 32.89 7.12 3.69
N MET A 222 33.59 6.46 2.77
CA MET A 222 33.46 5.02 2.59
C MET A 222 33.91 4.26 3.83
N HIS A 223 34.94 4.73 4.54
CA HIS A 223 35.33 4.17 5.83
C HIS A 223 34.21 4.29 6.86
N ASP A 224 33.60 5.47 7.03
CA ASP A 224 32.47 5.64 7.96
C ASP A 224 31.29 4.74 7.56
N ARG A 225 31.02 4.61 6.26
CA ARG A 225 29.97 3.72 5.72
C ARG A 225 30.22 2.27 6.12
N GLU A 226 31.43 1.76 5.90
CA GLU A 226 31.79 0.39 6.26
C GLU A 226 31.81 0.19 7.78
N GLU A 227 32.25 1.18 8.57
CA GLU A 227 32.22 1.11 10.02
C GLU A 227 30.78 1.07 10.55
N ALA A 228 29.91 1.97 10.09
CA ALA A 228 28.50 2.00 10.45
C ALA A 228 27.80 0.70 10.03
N LYS A 229 28.13 0.16 8.85
CA LYS A 229 27.62 -1.13 8.37
C LYS A 229 28.10 -2.27 9.24
N ALA A 230 29.38 -2.32 9.61
CA ALA A 230 29.92 -3.36 10.47
C ALA A 230 29.33 -3.29 11.88
N GLU A 231 29.12 -2.08 12.43
CA GLU A 231 28.45 -1.88 13.72
C GLU A 231 27.00 -2.37 13.66
N LEU A 232 26.25 -1.99 12.63
CA LEU A 232 24.89 -2.46 12.39
C LEU A 232 24.86 -3.98 12.24
N ASP A 233 25.66 -4.56 11.35
CA ASP A 233 25.70 -6.00 11.09
C ASP A 233 26.03 -6.76 12.38
N ARG A 234 26.98 -6.29 13.21
CA ARG A 234 27.25 -6.88 14.54
C ARG A 234 25.99 -6.86 15.42
N ALA A 235 25.39 -5.69 15.59
CA ALA A 235 24.23 -5.54 16.46
C ALA A 235 23.00 -6.33 15.95
N TYR A 236 22.83 -6.47 14.64
CA TYR A 236 21.75 -7.23 14.01
C TYR A 236 21.95 -8.73 14.03
N ASN A 237 23.20 -9.18 14.16
CA ASN A 237 23.51 -10.60 14.18
C ASN A 237 23.31 -11.24 15.56
N GLU A 238 22.95 -10.44 16.56
CA GLU A 238 22.60 -10.95 17.88
C GLU A 238 21.37 -11.84 17.88
N LYS A 239 21.41 -12.79 18.82
CA LYS A 239 20.27 -13.62 19.15
C LYS A 239 19.34 -12.93 20.15
N SER A 240 19.86 -12.07 21.02
CA SER A 240 19.07 -11.46 22.09
C SER A 240 19.20 -9.94 22.13
N TYR A 241 18.10 -9.30 22.49
CA TYR A 241 17.95 -7.85 22.56
C TYR A 241 17.25 -7.47 23.87
N LYS A 242 17.56 -6.28 24.40
CA LYS A 242 16.76 -5.66 25.45
C LYS A 242 15.86 -4.62 24.83
N VAL A 243 14.58 -4.66 25.17
CA VAL A 243 13.56 -3.78 24.62
C VAL A 243 12.90 -3.02 25.76
N GLN A 244 12.98 -1.70 25.72
CA GLN A 244 12.26 -0.81 26.62
C GLN A 244 10.96 -0.37 25.95
N LEU A 245 9.86 -0.45 26.69
CA LEU A 245 8.54 -0.01 26.25
C LEU A 245 8.26 1.41 26.77
N PHE A 246 7.33 2.11 26.12
CA PHE A 246 6.91 3.44 26.58
C PHE A 246 6.22 3.46 27.95
N ASN A 247 5.72 2.33 28.43
CA ASN A 247 5.19 2.19 29.79
C ASN A 247 6.31 1.97 30.85
N GLY A 248 7.58 2.01 30.45
CA GLY A 248 8.75 1.87 31.32
C GLY A 248 9.23 0.44 31.55
N GLN A 249 8.51 -0.58 31.10
CA GLN A 249 8.98 -1.97 31.21
C GLN A 249 10.17 -2.24 30.30
N GLU A 250 11.09 -3.06 30.80
CA GLU A 250 12.21 -3.60 30.03
C GLU A 250 12.05 -5.11 29.93
N ILE A 251 12.06 -5.61 28.70
CA ILE A 251 11.92 -7.03 28.39
C ILE A 251 13.10 -7.50 27.55
N SER A 252 13.41 -8.79 27.63
CA SER A 252 14.37 -9.44 26.75
C SER A 252 13.63 -10.06 25.58
N CYS A 253 14.17 -9.94 24.37
CA CYS A 253 13.63 -10.57 23.17
C CYS A 253 14.70 -11.42 22.50
N GLU A 254 14.41 -12.71 22.29
CA GLU A 254 15.28 -13.67 21.61
C GLU A 254 14.75 -13.99 20.22
N ARG A 255 15.63 -13.87 19.22
CA ARG A 255 15.33 -14.11 17.80
C ARG A 255 15.02 -15.58 17.58
N GLY A 256 13.95 -15.85 16.83
CA GLY A 256 13.64 -17.21 16.37
C GLY A 256 14.72 -17.77 15.43
N GLU A 257 14.74 -19.10 15.30
CA GLU A 257 15.63 -19.77 14.37
C GLU A 257 15.23 -19.48 12.92
N THR A 258 16.22 -19.25 12.06
CA THR A 258 16.01 -19.17 10.60
C THR A 258 16.01 -20.61 10.08
N ARG A 259 15.04 -20.98 9.23
CA ARG A 259 15.09 -22.28 8.57
C ARG A 259 16.29 -22.38 7.64
N GLU A 260 16.59 -23.60 7.19
CA GLU A 260 17.60 -23.76 6.14
C GLU A 260 17.15 -23.02 4.87
N LEU A 261 18.05 -22.19 4.36
CA LEU A 261 17.81 -21.43 3.13
C LEU A 261 18.02 -22.34 1.92
N THR A 262 17.30 -22.05 0.85
CA THR A 262 17.51 -22.69 -0.46
C THR A 262 18.80 -22.15 -1.11
N ASN A 263 19.28 -22.82 -2.17
CA ASN A 263 20.42 -22.31 -2.95
C ASN A 263 20.11 -20.94 -3.56
N GLN A 264 18.91 -20.77 -4.13
CA GLN A 264 18.44 -19.51 -4.71
C GLN A 264 18.41 -18.38 -3.67
N GLU A 265 17.96 -18.65 -2.45
CA GLU A 265 17.96 -17.66 -1.37
C GLU A 265 19.38 -17.30 -0.92
N ARG A 266 20.30 -18.27 -0.84
CA ARG A 266 21.71 -18.00 -0.58
C ARG A 266 22.37 -17.18 -1.69
N ASP A 267 22.05 -17.48 -2.95
CA ASP A 267 22.50 -16.68 -4.09
C ASP A 267 21.96 -15.26 -4.00
N TYR A 268 20.67 -15.10 -3.69
CA TYR A 268 20.05 -13.79 -3.49
C TYR A 268 20.71 -13.02 -2.34
N GLN A 269 20.97 -13.65 -1.19
CA GLN A 269 21.71 -13.06 -0.08
C GLN A 269 23.09 -12.56 -0.52
N ARG A 270 23.83 -13.35 -1.31
CA ARG A 270 25.15 -12.96 -1.84
C ARG A 270 25.05 -11.77 -2.80
N GLN A 271 24.13 -11.82 -3.75
CA GLN A 271 23.95 -10.77 -4.77
C GLN A 271 23.52 -9.45 -4.14
N MET A 272 22.60 -9.50 -3.18
CA MET A 272 22.07 -8.31 -2.51
C MET A 272 22.91 -7.85 -1.32
N SER A 273 23.98 -8.59 -0.97
CA SER A 273 24.76 -8.37 0.26
C SER A 273 23.87 -8.26 1.51
N TYR A 274 22.87 -9.13 1.58
CA TYR A 274 21.81 -9.14 2.58
C TYR A 274 21.76 -10.48 3.34
N GLN A 275 21.33 -10.47 4.61
CA GLN A 275 21.13 -11.66 5.43
C GLN A 275 19.64 -11.95 5.70
N ILE A 276 19.05 -12.82 4.89
CA ILE A 276 17.76 -13.48 5.21
C ILE A 276 17.85 -14.15 6.58
N LYS A 277 17.03 -13.69 7.52
CA LYS A 277 16.90 -14.19 8.90
C LYS A 277 15.45 -14.18 9.36
N CYS A 278 15.14 -15.02 10.33
CA CYS A 278 13.90 -14.89 11.08
C CYS A 278 13.86 -13.51 11.76
N GLY A 279 12.80 -12.74 11.47
CA GLY A 279 12.54 -11.44 12.09
C GLY A 279 11.42 -11.48 13.13
N SER A 280 11.06 -12.68 13.60
CA SER A 280 10.21 -12.86 14.77
C SER A 280 11.06 -13.18 16.00
N PHE A 281 10.70 -12.60 17.13
CA PHE A 281 11.39 -12.74 18.40
C PHE A 281 10.41 -13.14 19.48
N LYS A 282 10.79 -14.12 20.30
CA LYS A 282 10.10 -14.45 21.54
C LYS A 282 10.58 -13.50 22.63
N CYS A 283 9.66 -12.80 23.28
CA CYS A 283 10.01 -11.84 24.32
C CYS A 283 9.53 -12.28 25.70
N ASP A 284 10.15 -11.72 26.74
CA ASP A 284 9.64 -11.83 28.11
C ASP A 284 8.19 -11.30 28.18
N PRO A 285 7.32 -11.88 29.04
CA PRO A 285 5.95 -11.43 29.17
C PRO A 285 5.85 -9.94 29.55
N VAL A 286 4.82 -9.26 29.04
CA VAL A 286 4.57 -7.84 29.29
C VAL A 286 3.29 -7.69 30.10
N THR A 287 3.29 -6.83 31.12
CA THR A 287 2.11 -6.56 31.94
C THR A 287 1.47 -5.22 31.56
N ILE A 288 0.21 -5.20 31.15
CA ILE A 288 -0.53 -3.95 30.90
C ILE A 288 -1.80 -3.99 31.75
N ASP A 289 -2.04 -2.91 32.52
CA ASP A 289 -3.19 -2.77 33.41
C ASP A 289 -3.40 -3.96 34.37
N GLY A 290 -2.30 -4.50 34.90
CA GLY A 290 -2.31 -5.63 35.84
C GLY A 290 -2.48 -7.01 35.21
N LYS A 291 -2.63 -7.11 33.88
CA LYS A 291 -2.72 -8.37 33.15
C LYS A 291 -1.42 -8.67 32.39
N THR A 292 -0.91 -9.89 32.52
CA THR A 292 0.32 -10.33 31.84
C THR A 292 0.01 -11.02 30.52
N TYR A 293 0.76 -10.67 29.47
CA TYR A 293 0.62 -11.17 28.12
C TYR A 293 1.95 -11.78 27.65
N GLN A 294 1.88 -12.84 26.84
CA GLN A 294 3.03 -13.30 26.08
C GLN A 294 3.39 -12.25 25.04
N ALA A 295 4.67 -11.95 24.86
CA ALA A 295 5.09 -10.91 23.91
C ALA A 295 5.87 -11.52 22.76
N THR A 296 5.57 -11.05 21.55
CA THR A 296 6.31 -11.40 20.34
C THR A 296 6.62 -10.12 19.60
N MET A 297 7.91 -9.87 19.38
CA MET A 297 8.33 -8.77 18.53
C MET A 297 8.42 -9.29 17.10
N LEU A 298 7.75 -8.60 16.19
CA LEU A 298 7.95 -8.75 14.76
C LEU A 298 8.71 -7.53 14.27
N TYR A 299 9.61 -7.75 13.33
CA TYR A 299 10.24 -6.65 12.63
C TYR A 299 9.49 -6.40 11.30
N ASP A 300 9.71 -5.29 10.61
CA ASP A 300 9.09 -5.06 9.30
C ASP A 300 9.87 -5.85 8.22
N SER A 301 9.21 -6.11 7.12
CA SER A 301 9.71 -6.75 5.90
C SER A 301 11.01 -6.16 5.33
N ALA A 302 11.41 -4.93 5.70
CA ALA A 302 12.60 -4.28 5.16
C ALA A 302 13.89 -4.96 5.66
N PRO A 303 14.58 -5.74 4.82
CA PRO A 303 15.73 -6.54 5.23
C PRO A 303 16.82 -5.70 5.95
N ASN A 304 17.24 -6.09 7.16
CA ASN A 304 18.28 -5.42 7.99
C ASN A 304 17.94 -4.02 8.57
N SER A 305 16.67 -3.68 8.79
CA SER A 305 16.33 -2.58 9.70
C SER A 305 15.70 -3.12 11.00
N MET A 306 15.57 -2.31 12.05
CA MET A 306 14.83 -2.62 13.28
C MET A 306 13.90 -1.46 13.63
N ILE A 307 13.93 -0.40 12.82
CA ILE A 307 13.27 0.89 13.05
C ILE A 307 11.76 0.72 13.19
N GLN A 308 11.19 -0.28 12.52
CA GLN A 308 9.76 -0.57 12.49
C GLN A 308 9.40 -1.83 13.29
N GLY A 309 10.21 -2.22 14.28
CA GLY A 309 9.86 -3.29 15.19
C GLY A 309 8.50 -3.04 15.87
N THR A 310 7.61 -4.01 15.83
CA THR A 310 6.31 -3.98 16.50
C THR A 310 6.26 -5.09 17.55
N ILE A 311 5.78 -4.77 18.76
CA ILE A 311 5.49 -5.79 19.76
C ILE A 311 4.01 -6.13 19.72
N HIS A 312 3.74 -7.39 19.47
CA HIS A 312 2.42 -7.98 19.56
C HIS A 312 2.31 -8.73 20.88
N LEU A 313 1.32 -8.33 21.67
CA LEU A 313 0.97 -9.03 22.89
C LEU A 313 -0.03 -10.13 22.56
N LEU A 314 0.09 -11.27 23.21
CA LEU A 314 -0.71 -12.48 23.03
C LEU A 314 -1.27 -12.91 24.38
N ASP A 315 -2.55 -13.17 24.38
CA ASP A 315 -3.38 -13.71 25.44
C ASP A 315 -3.81 -15.12 25.04
N GLU A 316 -3.58 -16.09 25.92
CA GLU A 316 -3.90 -17.49 25.65
C GLU A 316 -5.40 -17.74 25.39
N LYS A 317 -6.28 -16.92 25.98
CA LYS A 317 -7.75 -17.03 25.84
C LYS A 317 -8.27 -16.12 24.74
N ASP A 318 -7.82 -14.88 24.74
CA ASP A 318 -8.45 -13.80 23.96
C ASP A 318 -7.73 -13.48 22.63
N GLY A 319 -6.62 -14.15 22.33
CA GLY A 319 -5.83 -13.89 21.12
C GLY A 319 -4.86 -12.72 21.31
N ILE A 320 -4.81 -11.72 20.42
CA ILE A 320 -3.89 -10.60 20.63
C ILE A 320 -4.33 -9.72 21.81
N GLY A 321 -3.38 -9.24 22.62
CA GLY A 321 -3.57 -8.27 23.71
C GLY A 321 -3.55 -6.81 23.22
N PRO A 322 -3.48 -5.83 24.14
CA PRO A 322 -3.30 -4.42 23.76
C PRO A 322 -1.95 -4.22 23.05
N THR A 323 -1.82 -3.12 22.30
CA THR A 323 -0.56 -2.84 21.59
C THR A 323 0.50 -2.28 22.55
N ALA A 324 1.67 -2.90 22.62
CA ALA A 324 2.85 -2.31 23.24
C ALA A 324 3.59 -1.43 22.22
N THR A 325 4.15 -0.31 22.65
CA THR A 325 5.00 0.54 21.80
C THR A 325 6.45 0.43 22.26
N ILE A 326 7.33 0.09 21.33
CA ILE A 326 8.77 0.06 21.55
C ILE A 326 9.25 1.50 21.70
N LYS A 327 9.91 1.79 22.83
CA LYS A 327 10.65 3.03 23.02
C LYS A 327 12.09 2.85 22.58
N LYS A 328 12.73 1.74 22.98
CA LYS A 328 14.16 1.55 22.77
C LYS A 328 14.50 0.08 22.57
N ILE A 329 15.42 -0.21 21.66
CA ILE A 329 16.01 -1.55 21.47
C ILE A 329 17.51 -1.40 21.66
N THR A 330 18.10 -2.22 22.53
CA THR A 330 19.56 -2.27 22.73
C THR A 330 20.10 -3.67 22.45
N SER A 331 21.31 -3.69 21.89
CA SER A 331 22.10 -4.89 21.64
C SER A 331 23.25 -4.95 22.65
N PRO A 332 23.61 -6.12 23.19
CA PRO A 332 24.75 -6.26 24.09
C PRO A 332 26.09 -5.87 23.44
N ASN A 333 26.17 -5.94 22.10
CA ASN A 333 27.38 -5.66 21.33
C ASN A 333 27.38 -4.28 20.67
N SER A 334 26.45 -3.40 21.05
CA SER A 334 26.41 -2.01 20.61
C SER A 334 26.31 -1.07 21.80
N LYS A 335 27.15 -0.02 21.79
CA LYS A 335 27.04 1.09 22.77
C LYS A 335 25.88 2.02 22.41
N THR A 336 25.53 2.08 21.13
CA THR A 336 24.41 2.86 20.61
C THR A 336 23.16 1.98 20.56
N PRO A 337 22.00 2.44 21.06
CA PRO A 337 20.75 1.70 20.90
C PRO A 337 20.49 1.42 19.42
N LEU A 338 19.88 0.29 19.08
CA LEU A 338 19.47 0.01 17.70
C LEU A 338 18.30 0.86 17.27
N VAL A 339 17.38 1.12 18.20
CA VAL A 339 16.22 1.98 18.04
C VAL A 339 16.09 2.77 19.32
N ASP A 340 15.81 4.07 19.23
CA ASP A 340 15.55 4.94 20.37
C ASP A 340 14.56 6.01 19.95
N VAL A 341 13.28 5.69 20.13
CA VAL A 341 12.17 6.55 19.76
C VAL A 341 11.93 7.56 20.89
N PRO A 342 12.16 8.86 20.65
CA PRO A 342 12.10 9.88 21.70
C PRO A 342 10.67 10.20 22.15
N TYR A 343 9.66 9.87 21.35
CA TYR A 343 8.24 10.11 21.65
C TYR A 343 7.37 8.94 21.19
N ASP A 344 6.25 8.74 21.89
CA ASP A 344 5.28 7.72 21.53
C ASP A 344 4.49 8.18 20.30
N TYR A 345 4.90 7.74 19.11
CA TYR A 345 4.27 8.12 17.85
C TYR A 345 2.79 7.72 17.77
N LYS A 346 2.32 6.76 18.59
CA LYS A 346 0.89 6.43 18.67
C LYS A 346 0.06 7.52 19.34
N LYS A 347 0.68 8.49 20.02
CA LYS A 347 0.00 9.70 20.51
C LYS A 347 -0.12 10.77 19.44
N LEU A 348 0.59 10.64 18.32
CA LEU A 348 0.36 11.51 17.18
C LEU A 348 -0.92 11.05 16.49
N PRO A 349 -1.81 11.99 16.11
CA PRO A 349 -2.97 11.66 15.31
C PRO A 349 -2.52 11.18 13.93
N MET A 350 -2.24 9.90 13.83
CA MET A 350 -1.77 9.23 12.62
C MET A 350 -2.93 8.52 11.93
N TYR A 351 -2.67 7.98 10.74
CA TYR A 351 -3.57 7.15 9.93
C TYR A 351 -4.39 6.11 10.73
N GLY A 352 -3.84 5.59 11.84
CA GLY A 352 -4.53 4.70 12.78
C GLY A 352 -5.79 5.29 13.42
N ASP A 353 -5.86 6.61 13.67
CA ASP A 353 -7.03 7.25 14.26
C ASP A 353 -8.21 7.29 13.28
N TYR A 354 -7.94 7.46 11.98
CA TYR A 354 -8.98 7.38 10.95
C TYR A 354 -9.54 5.97 10.85
N ILE A 355 -8.67 4.95 10.79
CA ILE A 355 -9.10 3.54 10.79
C ILE A 355 -9.89 3.26 12.08
N LYS A 356 -9.33 3.58 13.24
CA LYS A 356 -9.99 3.36 14.53
C LYS A 356 -11.34 4.06 14.61
N ALA A 357 -11.46 5.30 14.14
CA ALA A 357 -12.72 6.04 14.11
C ALA A 357 -13.78 5.37 13.23
N SER A 358 -13.37 4.75 12.13
CA SER A 358 -14.28 4.02 11.24
C SER A 358 -14.68 2.64 11.76
N VAL A 359 -13.85 1.98 12.59
CA VAL A 359 -14.15 0.66 13.15
C VAL A 359 -15.21 0.77 14.27
N PRO A 360 -16.32 0.00 14.21
CA PRO A 360 -17.41 0.08 15.18
C PRO A 360 -16.98 -0.09 16.65
N GLN A 361 -17.64 0.61 17.56
CA GLN A 361 -17.40 0.54 19.00
C GLN A 361 -17.74 -0.83 19.58
N SER A 362 -18.65 -1.57 18.94
CA SER A 362 -19.06 -2.93 19.33
C SER A 362 -17.92 -3.95 19.36
N LEU A 363 -16.81 -3.70 18.65
CA LEU A 363 -15.60 -4.54 18.74
C LEU A 363 -14.83 -4.37 20.05
N GLY A 364 -15.13 -3.35 20.86
CA GLY A 364 -14.47 -3.12 22.14
C GLY A 364 -12.95 -3.03 21.99
N GLN A 365 -12.23 -3.92 22.69
CA GLN A 365 -10.77 -4.00 22.66
C GLN A 365 -10.20 -4.52 21.32
N ASP A 366 -11.00 -5.20 20.49
CA ASP A 366 -10.54 -5.70 19.19
C ASP A 366 -10.33 -4.57 18.16
N ARG A 367 -10.83 -3.35 18.42
CA ARG A 367 -10.69 -2.19 17.50
C ARG A 367 -9.23 -1.84 17.21
N ASP A 368 -8.38 -1.83 18.23
CA ASP A 368 -6.96 -1.52 18.07
C ASP A 368 -6.21 -2.63 17.30
N LYS A 369 -6.73 -3.86 17.39
CA LYS A 369 -6.19 -5.01 16.66
C LYS A 369 -6.50 -4.92 15.17
N VAL A 370 -7.68 -4.41 14.79
CA VAL A 370 -8.05 -4.21 13.38
C VAL A 370 -7.05 -3.30 12.66
N VAL A 371 -6.67 -2.19 13.29
CA VAL A 371 -5.66 -1.27 12.72
C VAL A 371 -4.36 -2.01 12.41
N THR A 372 -3.90 -2.82 13.36
CA THR A 372 -2.66 -3.62 13.22
C THR A 372 -2.79 -4.66 12.11
N TYR A 373 -3.91 -5.39 12.04
CA TYR A 373 -4.08 -6.48 11.08
C TYR A 373 -4.37 -6.02 9.66
N LYS A 374 -4.91 -4.81 9.50
CA LYS A 374 -5.18 -4.18 8.20
C LYS A 374 -4.02 -3.34 7.67
N ASP A 375 -2.94 -3.23 8.43
CA ASP A 375 -1.68 -2.68 7.93
C ASP A 375 -1.13 -3.59 6.81
N PRO A 376 -0.92 -3.07 5.58
CA PRO A 376 -0.33 -3.85 4.49
C PRO A 376 1.03 -4.46 4.83
N ASN A 377 1.84 -3.77 5.66
CA ASN A 377 3.15 -4.26 6.06
C ASN A 377 3.03 -5.47 6.99
N PHE A 378 1.95 -5.55 7.78
CA PHE A 378 1.72 -6.70 8.66
C PHE A 378 1.56 -8.00 7.87
N GLU A 379 0.78 -7.99 6.78
CA GLU A 379 0.63 -9.19 5.95
C GLU A 379 1.94 -9.62 5.28
N GLN A 380 2.65 -8.65 4.70
CA GLN A 380 3.92 -8.93 4.05
C GLN A 380 4.94 -9.49 5.04
N ALA A 381 5.01 -8.92 6.25
CA ALA A 381 5.86 -9.39 7.32
C ALA A 381 5.48 -10.82 7.75
N ILE A 382 4.20 -11.11 7.97
CA ILE A 382 3.73 -12.45 8.35
C ILE A 382 4.08 -13.49 7.28
N VAL A 383 3.79 -13.21 6.00
CA VAL A 383 4.09 -14.13 4.90
C VAL A 383 5.60 -14.37 4.82
N TYR A 384 6.40 -13.30 4.85
CA TYR A 384 7.85 -13.42 4.84
C TYR A 384 8.36 -14.26 6.01
N TYR A 385 7.90 -14.01 7.24
CA TYR A 385 8.39 -14.72 8.41
C TYR A 385 7.90 -16.16 8.51
N LYS A 386 6.69 -16.48 8.07
CA LYS A 386 6.25 -17.88 7.92
C LYS A 386 7.14 -18.65 6.97
N ASN A 387 7.62 -17.99 5.93
CA ASN A 387 8.51 -18.60 4.96
C ASN A 387 9.96 -18.66 5.43
N VAL A 388 10.41 -17.90 6.42
CA VAL A 388 11.84 -17.80 6.79
C VAL A 388 12.14 -18.32 8.20
N CYS A 389 11.21 -18.19 9.14
CA CYS A 389 11.36 -18.68 10.50
C CYS A 389 11.06 -20.18 10.59
N LYS A 390 11.85 -20.90 11.37
CA LYS A 390 11.58 -22.29 11.73
C LYS A 390 10.55 -22.35 12.87
N ASP A 391 9.52 -23.18 12.72
CA ASP A 391 8.48 -23.53 13.72
C ASP A 391 8.14 -22.43 14.74
N ASN A 392 7.52 -21.36 14.27
CA ASN A 392 7.21 -20.22 15.13
C ASN A 392 5.74 -20.21 15.56
N LYS A 393 5.48 -20.82 16.73
CA LYS A 393 4.14 -20.85 17.34
C LYS A 393 3.51 -19.45 17.45
N ALA A 394 4.29 -18.45 17.83
CA ALA A 394 3.77 -17.10 18.00
C ALA A 394 3.29 -16.48 16.68
N LEU A 395 3.98 -16.71 15.56
CA LEU A 395 3.49 -16.29 14.23
C LEU A 395 2.17 -16.96 13.88
N ASN A 396 2.02 -18.25 14.19
CA ASN A 396 0.77 -18.96 13.97
C ASN A 396 -0.35 -18.40 14.86
N ASP A 397 -0.07 -18.17 16.14
CA ASP A 397 -1.02 -17.55 17.08
C ASP A 397 -1.46 -16.15 16.61
N LEU A 398 -0.55 -15.35 16.04
CA LEU A 398 -0.86 -14.03 15.46
C LEU A 398 -1.77 -14.15 14.24
N VAL A 399 -1.51 -15.11 13.35
CA VAL A 399 -2.38 -15.36 12.18
C VAL A 399 -3.76 -15.86 12.60
N ASP A 400 -3.83 -16.73 13.60
CA ASP A 400 -5.11 -17.24 14.09
C ASP A 400 -5.88 -16.15 14.84
N GLY A 401 -5.19 -15.32 15.63
CA GLY A 401 -5.75 -14.14 16.26
C GLY A 401 -6.31 -13.16 15.23
N LYS A 402 -5.57 -12.94 14.13
CA LYS A 402 -6.02 -12.13 12.99
C LYS A 402 -7.28 -12.70 12.36
N LYS A 403 -7.30 -13.98 11.99
CA LYS A 403 -8.47 -14.65 11.40
C LYS A 403 -9.71 -14.49 12.29
N LYS A 404 -9.56 -14.66 13.61
CA LYS A 404 -10.65 -14.48 14.59
C LYS A 404 -11.18 -13.04 14.60
N VAL A 405 -10.32 -12.04 14.67
CA VAL A 405 -10.74 -10.62 14.72
C VAL A 405 -11.34 -10.17 13.39
N LEU A 406 -10.74 -10.54 12.27
CA LEU A 406 -11.28 -10.22 10.94
C LEU A 406 -12.62 -10.92 10.67
N LYS A 407 -12.80 -12.15 11.15
CA LYS A 407 -14.11 -12.82 11.12
C LYS A 407 -15.15 -12.02 11.91
N LYS A 408 -14.85 -11.65 13.17
CA LYS A 408 -15.74 -10.80 13.98
C LYS A 408 -16.08 -9.50 13.27
N LEU A 409 -15.09 -8.84 12.66
CA LEU A 409 -15.25 -7.60 11.91
C LEU A 409 -16.19 -7.79 10.71
N GLY A 410 -16.01 -8.86 9.94
CA GLY A 410 -16.88 -9.23 8.83
C GLY A 410 -18.32 -9.54 9.25
N ASP A 411 -18.51 -10.07 10.46
CA ASP A 411 -19.83 -10.41 11.03
C ASP A 411 -20.59 -9.20 11.62
N LEU A 412 -19.94 -8.05 11.84
CA LEU A 412 -20.59 -6.88 12.45
C LEU A 412 -21.74 -6.33 11.63
N GLU A 413 -22.78 -5.84 12.29
CA GLU A 413 -23.74 -4.96 11.62
C GLU A 413 -23.09 -3.59 11.37
N LEU A 414 -23.21 -3.10 10.13
CA LEU A 414 -22.64 -1.83 9.69
C LEU A 414 -23.74 -1.03 9.02
N ALA A 415 -23.74 0.29 9.25
CA ALA A 415 -24.59 1.22 8.53
C ALA A 415 -23.80 1.84 7.38
N GLU A 416 -24.48 2.12 6.28
CA GLU A 416 -23.91 2.88 5.18
C GLU A 416 -24.10 4.38 5.43
N PHE A 417 -23.02 5.14 5.23
CA PHE A 417 -23.00 6.59 5.35
C PHE A 417 -22.40 7.23 4.09
N ILE A 418 -23.14 8.12 3.45
CA ILE A 418 -22.70 8.89 2.30
C ILE A 418 -22.47 10.34 2.73
N GLN A 419 -21.32 10.88 2.37
CA GLN A 419 -20.94 12.26 2.63
C GLN A 419 -20.40 12.94 1.38
N VAL A 420 -20.54 14.26 1.33
CA VAL A 420 -19.82 15.10 0.38
C VAL A 420 -18.53 15.58 1.02
N ILE A 421 -17.38 15.38 0.35
CA ILE A 421 -16.07 15.86 0.79
C ILE A 421 -15.39 16.74 -0.27
N GLY A 422 -14.56 17.68 0.19
CA GLY A 422 -13.73 18.53 -0.68
C GLY A 422 -14.55 19.24 -1.76
N ASN A 423 -14.16 19.01 -3.03
CA ASN A 423 -14.75 19.65 -4.22
C ASN A 423 -16.10 19.03 -4.66
N GLY A 424 -16.94 18.63 -3.70
CA GLY A 424 -18.25 18.06 -4.00
C GLY A 424 -18.26 16.55 -4.26
N ASN A 425 -17.19 15.82 -3.92
CA ASN A 425 -17.12 14.38 -4.19
C ASN A 425 -18.01 13.62 -3.21
N LEU A 426 -18.88 12.75 -3.73
CA LEU A 426 -19.64 11.82 -2.90
C LEU A 426 -18.74 10.65 -2.50
N VAL A 427 -18.77 10.30 -1.22
CA VAL A 427 -18.01 9.16 -0.67
C VAL A 427 -18.92 8.37 0.25
N GLY A 428 -19.08 7.08 -0.06
CA GLY A 428 -19.72 6.10 0.79
C GLY A 428 -18.72 5.54 1.80
N THR A 429 -19.17 5.22 3.00
CA THR A 429 -18.34 4.62 4.06
C THR A 429 -19.23 3.78 4.97
N PHE A 430 -18.76 2.61 5.39
CA PHE A 430 -19.38 1.85 6.47
C PHE A 430 -19.02 2.47 7.80
N VAL A 431 -20.03 2.67 8.65
CA VAL A 431 -19.91 3.24 9.99
C VAL A 431 -20.63 2.38 11.02
N ASP A 432 -20.35 2.65 12.29
CA ASP A 432 -21.10 2.07 13.41
C ASP A 432 -22.59 2.50 13.33
N PRO A 433 -23.55 1.56 13.26
CA PRO A 433 -24.97 1.90 13.24
C PRO A 433 -25.42 2.78 14.41
N LYS A 434 -24.77 2.67 15.58
CA LYS A 434 -25.11 3.48 16.75
C LYS A 434 -24.71 4.95 16.61
N LYS A 435 -23.67 5.23 15.81
CA LYS A 435 -23.18 6.59 15.56
C LYS A 435 -23.81 7.22 14.32
N ALA A 436 -24.25 6.40 13.38
CA ALA A 436 -24.80 6.87 12.12
C ALA A 436 -25.91 7.94 12.26
N PRO A 437 -26.85 7.84 13.24
CA PRO A 437 -27.85 8.88 13.47
C PRO A 437 -27.29 10.25 13.87
N GLU A 438 -26.11 10.30 14.47
CA GLU A 438 -25.44 11.56 14.86
C GLU A 438 -24.77 12.22 13.64
N LEU A 439 -24.50 11.46 12.57
CA LEU A 439 -23.78 11.93 11.39
C LEU A 439 -24.70 12.59 10.34
N GLY A 440 -26.02 12.35 10.41
CA GLY A 440 -26.99 13.03 9.55
C GLY A 440 -28.33 12.31 9.41
N CYS A 441 -29.04 12.57 8.29
CA CYS A 441 -30.39 12.05 8.08
C CYS A 441 -30.40 10.71 7.34
N ILE A 442 -31.51 9.96 7.43
CA ILE A 442 -31.66 8.65 6.77
C ILE A 442 -32.48 8.82 5.49
N TYR A 443 -31.99 8.25 4.39
CA TYR A 443 -32.70 8.11 3.12
C TYR A 443 -32.59 6.66 2.62
N GLN A 444 -33.73 5.97 2.49
CA GLN A 444 -33.79 4.58 2.03
C GLN A 444 -32.84 3.61 2.76
N GLY A 445 -32.66 3.82 4.07
CA GLY A 445 -31.76 2.99 4.90
C GLY A 445 -30.29 3.41 4.87
N VAL A 446 -29.94 4.48 4.14
CA VAL A 446 -28.58 5.03 4.07
C VAL A 446 -28.52 6.35 4.83
N PHE A 447 -27.47 6.56 5.62
CA PHE A 447 -27.25 7.82 6.33
C PHE A 447 -26.55 8.83 5.41
N LEU A 448 -26.98 10.09 5.44
CA LEU A 448 -26.44 11.17 4.62
C LEU A 448 -25.98 12.31 5.51
N ASN A 449 -24.77 12.83 5.30
CA ASN A 449 -24.39 14.09 5.95
C ASN A 449 -25.23 15.27 5.41
N ALA A 450 -25.21 16.40 6.11
CA ALA A 450 -26.06 17.55 5.75
C ALA A 450 -25.85 18.03 4.30
N GLU A 451 -24.61 17.98 3.79
CA GLU A 451 -24.30 18.41 2.43
C GLU A 451 -24.76 17.39 1.38
N ALA A 452 -24.61 16.09 1.64
CA ALA A 452 -25.17 15.03 0.81
C ALA A 452 -26.70 15.13 0.75
N ALA A 453 -27.35 15.42 1.88
CA ALA A 453 -28.80 15.62 1.94
C ALA A 453 -29.27 16.81 1.08
N LYS A 454 -28.53 17.93 1.04
CA LYS A 454 -28.83 19.04 0.11
C LYS A 454 -28.71 18.64 -1.36
N ASN A 455 -27.87 17.65 -1.65
CA ASN A 455 -27.65 17.11 -3.00
C ASN A 455 -28.50 15.87 -3.28
N LEU A 456 -29.55 15.60 -2.48
CA LEU A 456 -30.34 14.37 -2.56
C LEU A 456 -30.95 14.13 -3.95
N GLU A 457 -31.45 15.14 -4.65
CA GLU A 457 -32.01 14.96 -6.01
C GLU A 457 -30.97 14.44 -7.00
N ARG A 458 -29.73 14.90 -6.86
CA ARG A 458 -28.61 14.41 -7.66
C ARG A 458 -28.20 13.01 -7.25
N ILE A 459 -28.17 12.73 -5.95
CA ILE A 459 -27.93 11.39 -5.41
C ILE A 459 -28.99 10.43 -5.98
N LYS A 460 -30.28 10.79 -5.94
CA LYS A 460 -31.36 10.03 -6.58
C LYS A 460 -31.06 9.76 -8.05
N LYS A 461 -30.71 10.78 -8.84
CA LYS A 461 -30.33 10.61 -10.25
C LYS A 461 -29.20 9.59 -10.46
N ASN A 462 -28.23 9.56 -9.55
CA ASN A 462 -27.07 8.65 -9.63
C ASN A 462 -27.36 7.24 -9.10
N ILE A 463 -28.13 7.10 -8.01
CA ILE A 463 -28.42 5.81 -7.37
C ILE A 463 -29.56 5.11 -8.12
N HIS A 464 -30.62 5.85 -8.46
CA HIS A 464 -31.87 5.33 -8.99
C HIS A 464 -32.46 6.35 -9.94
N PRO A 465 -32.18 6.28 -11.26
CA PRO A 465 -33.00 7.02 -12.19
C PRO A 465 -34.43 6.50 -12.02
N ASP A 466 -35.31 7.38 -11.53
CA ASP A 466 -36.75 7.19 -11.46
C ASP A 466 -37.25 7.01 -12.90
N ARG A 467 -37.17 5.77 -13.39
CA ARG A 467 -37.46 5.41 -14.77
C ARG A 467 -38.18 4.08 -14.79
N SER A 468 -39.45 4.17 -15.20
CA SER A 468 -40.40 3.09 -15.40
C SER A 468 -39.77 1.90 -16.12
N VAL A 469 -40.33 0.73 -15.82
CA VAL A 469 -39.89 -0.65 -16.14
C VAL A 469 -39.82 -0.96 -17.65
N GLU A 470 -39.88 0.03 -18.55
CA GLU A 470 -40.28 -0.18 -19.94
C GLU A 470 -39.15 -0.43 -20.95
N GLN A 471 -37.87 -0.23 -20.61
CA GLN A 471 -36.75 -0.44 -21.55
C GLN A 471 -35.99 -1.75 -21.28
N THR A 472 -36.73 -2.86 -21.22
CA THR A 472 -36.13 -4.21 -21.20
C THR A 472 -35.85 -4.70 -22.61
N ILE A 473 -34.75 -5.41 -22.81
CA ILE A 473 -34.36 -6.04 -24.07
C ILE A 473 -34.48 -7.57 -23.98
N THR A 474 -34.32 -8.28 -25.10
CA THR A 474 -34.23 -9.74 -25.10
C THR A 474 -32.80 -10.21 -24.79
N MET A 475 -32.63 -11.48 -24.43
CA MET A 475 -31.31 -12.07 -24.19
C MET A 475 -30.48 -12.12 -25.48
N GLU A 476 -31.12 -12.30 -26.64
CA GLU A 476 -30.50 -12.22 -27.96
C GLU A 476 -29.93 -10.82 -28.18
N ARG A 477 -30.70 -9.77 -27.88
CA ARG A 477 -30.22 -8.38 -27.98
C ARG A 477 -29.07 -8.10 -27.02
N ALA A 478 -29.12 -8.61 -25.79
CA ALA A 478 -27.99 -8.50 -24.86
C ALA A 478 -26.72 -9.19 -25.42
N SER A 479 -26.87 -10.34 -26.07
CA SER A 479 -25.78 -11.08 -26.71
C SER A 479 -25.22 -10.34 -27.93
N GLU A 480 -26.05 -9.62 -28.69
CA GLU A 480 -25.60 -8.74 -29.78
C GLU A 480 -24.76 -7.58 -29.25
N LEU A 481 -25.22 -6.89 -28.19
CA LEU A 481 -24.47 -5.80 -27.56
C LEU A 481 -23.12 -6.28 -27.04
N PHE A 482 -23.07 -7.48 -26.45
CA PHE A 482 -21.82 -8.10 -26.00
C PHE A 482 -20.84 -8.33 -27.15
N LYS A 483 -21.31 -8.94 -28.25
CA LYS A 483 -20.50 -9.15 -29.46
C LYS A 483 -20.05 -7.81 -30.08
N LYS A 484 -20.88 -6.78 -30.01
CA LYS A 484 -20.52 -5.43 -30.46
C LYS A 484 -19.41 -4.84 -29.58
N ALA A 485 -19.51 -4.96 -28.26
CA ALA A 485 -18.48 -4.51 -27.32
C ALA A 485 -17.14 -5.20 -27.58
N GLN A 486 -17.13 -6.53 -27.78
CA GLN A 486 -15.91 -7.26 -28.14
C GLN A 486 -15.22 -6.75 -29.42
N LYS A 487 -15.99 -6.16 -30.34
CA LYS A 487 -15.50 -5.62 -31.61
C LYS A 487 -15.10 -4.14 -31.55
N MET A 488 -15.22 -3.49 -30.38
CA MET A 488 -14.75 -2.12 -30.18
C MET A 488 -13.22 -2.14 -30.08
N ASP A 489 -12.55 -1.83 -31.20
CA ASP A 489 -11.09 -1.89 -31.34
C ASP A 489 -10.39 -0.76 -30.60
N ASP A 490 -11.08 0.36 -30.39
CA ASP A 490 -10.65 1.50 -29.60
C ASP A 490 -10.65 1.26 -28.08
N ILE A 491 -11.20 0.13 -27.62
CA ILE A 491 -11.18 -0.27 -26.21
C ILE A 491 -10.02 -1.23 -25.93
N ALA A 492 -9.30 -0.97 -24.83
CA ALA A 492 -8.18 -1.80 -24.36
C ALA A 492 -8.67 -2.99 -23.51
N TRP A 493 -9.31 -3.99 -24.14
CA TRP A 493 -9.85 -5.19 -23.48
C TRP A 493 -8.81 -6.10 -22.84
N LYS A 494 -7.63 -6.23 -23.45
CA LYS A 494 -6.54 -7.08 -22.95
C LYS A 494 -5.75 -6.40 -21.83
N TYR A 495 -5.84 -5.07 -21.70
CA TYR A 495 -5.27 -4.34 -20.57
C TYR A 495 -6.25 -4.33 -19.39
N LYS A 496 -6.15 -5.36 -18.56
CA LYS A 496 -7.03 -5.59 -17.41
C LYS A 496 -6.58 -4.95 -16.07
N PRO A 497 -5.31 -4.60 -15.82
CA PRO A 497 -4.91 -4.04 -14.52
C PRO A 497 -5.66 -2.77 -14.10
N ASP A 498 -6.12 -1.95 -15.06
CA ASP A 498 -6.90 -0.74 -14.79
C ASP A 498 -7.86 -0.41 -15.96
N GLY A 499 -8.62 0.70 -15.86
CA GLY A 499 -9.41 1.30 -16.93
C GLY A 499 -10.85 0.79 -17.04
N CYS A 500 -11.32 -0.03 -16.08
CA CYS A 500 -12.67 -0.58 -16.07
C CYS A 500 -13.76 0.50 -16.15
N TYR A 501 -13.57 1.62 -15.46
CA TYR A 501 -14.44 2.80 -15.50
C TYR A 501 -14.59 3.38 -16.92
N ALA A 502 -13.48 3.55 -17.63
CA ALA A 502 -13.47 4.08 -18.99
C ALA A 502 -14.15 3.12 -19.96
N ARG A 503 -13.85 1.82 -19.89
CA ARG A 503 -14.50 0.79 -20.70
C ARG A 503 -16.02 0.76 -20.47
N ALA A 504 -16.44 0.77 -19.21
CA ALA A 504 -17.84 0.74 -18.83
C ALA A 504 -18.59 2.01 -19.30
N HIS A 505 -17.96 3.17 -19.21
CA HIS A 505 -18.57 4.43 -19.64
C HIS A 505 -18.75 4.50 -21.17
N LEU A 506 -17.70 4.16 -21.93
CA LEU A 506 -17.78 4.11 -23.41
C LEU A 506 -18.83 3.10 -23.89
N MET A 507 -18.87 1.91 -23.29
CA MET A 507 -19.91 0.93 -23.60
C MET A 507 -21.32 1.47 -23.30
N ALA A 508 -21.51 2.08 -22.12
CA ALA A 508 -22.81 2.59 -21.72
C ALA A 508 -23.35 3.61 -22.73
N ARG A 509 -22.54 4.60 -23.13
CA ARG A 509 -22.97 5.61 -24.10
C ARG A 509 -23.29 5.03 -25.47
N ARG A 510 -22.46 4.10 -25.96
CA ARG A 510 -22.72 3.43 -27.25
C ARG A 510 -23.99 2.58 -27.25
N PHE A 511 -24.32 1.94 -26.15
CA PHE A 511 -25.56 1.17 -26.03
C PHE A 511 -26.78 2.09 -25.90
N GLU A 512 -26.65 3.20 -25.18
CA GLU A 512 -27.71 4.21 -25.04
C GLU A 512 -28.01 4.93 -26.36
N GLU A 513 -27.00 5.18 -27.19
CA GLU A 513 -27.16 5.66 -28.58
C GLU A 513 -28.01 4.69 -29.43
N GLU A 514 -28.03 3.40 -29.08
CA GLU A 514 -28.89 2.39 -29.70
C GLU A 514 -30.26 2.22 -29.01
N GLY A 515 -30.62 3.16 -28.11
CA GLY A 515 -31.89 3.14 -27.39
C GLY A 515 -31.96 2.10 -26.27
N VAL A 516 -30.83 1.54 -25.84
CA VAL A 516 -30.77 0.57 -24.75
C VAL A 516 -30.56 1.30 -23.42
N ARG A 517 -31.40 1.01 -22.43
CA ARG A 517 -31.16 1.46 -21.07
C ARG A 517 -29.94 0.77 -20.49
N VAL A 518 -29.00 1.57 -19.98
CA VAL A 518 -27.81 1.08 -19.29
C VAL A 518 -27.70 1.66 -17.89
N ASP A 519 -27.46 0.78 -16.93
CA ASP A 519 -27.02 1.13 -15.57
C ASP A 519 -25.60 0.56 -15.38
N LYS A 520 -24.97 0.78 -14.23
CA LYS A 520 -23.68 0.16 -13.91
C LYS A 520 -23.76 -0.67 -12.64
N VAL A 521 -23.03 -1.78 -12.63
CA VAL A 521 -22.70 -2.53 -11.41
C VAL A 521 -21.28 -2.18 -11.02
N TRP A 522 -21.10 -1.87 -9.75
CA TRP A 522 -19.81 -1.61 -9.15
C TRP A 522 -19.57 -2.63 -8.06
N ILE A 523 -18.33 -3.06 -7.92
CA ILE A 523 -17.89 -3.85 -6.78
C ILE A 523 -16.62 -3.23 -6.18
N LYS A 524 -16.60 -3.05 -4.87
CA LYS A 524 -15.48 -2.51 -4.09
C LYS A 524 -15.01 -3.56 -3.10
N GLY A 525 -13.72 -3.88 -3.07
CA GLY A 525 -13.17 -4.90 -2.19
C GLY A 525 -11.67 -5.09 -2.38
N ASP A 526 -11.11 -6.13 -1.75
CA ASP A 526 -9.81 -6.72 -2.11
C ASP A 526 -10.06 -7.84 -3.12
N LEU A 527 -10.11 -7.46 -4.41
CA LEU A 527 -10.61 -8.29 -5.50
C LEU A 527 -9.44 -8.87 -6.30
N TYR A 528 -9.57 -10.12 -6.73
CA TYR A 528 -8.65 -10.70 -7.69
C TYR A 528 -9.35 -11.64 -8.67
N VAL A 529 -8.73 -11.87 -9.83
CA VAL A 529 -9.26 -12.76 -10.87
C VAL A 529 -8.42 -14.04 -10.92
N PRO A 530 -8.96 -15.19 -10.43
CA PRO A 530 -8.23 -16.46 -10.46
C PRO A 530 -7.81 -16.87 -11.87
N GLY A 531 -6.65 -17.54 -11.97
CA GLY A 531 -6.14 -18.08 -13.23
C GLY A 531 -5.59 -17.04 -14.21
N THR A 532 -5.21 -15.86 -13.73
CA THR A 532 -4.56 -14.81 -14.52
C THR A 532 -3.08 -14.74 -14.18
N GLU A 533 -2.22 -14.55 -15.18
CA GLU A 533 -0.78 -14.36 -15.01
C GLU A 533 -0.31 -13.08 -15.75
N PRO A 534 0.25 -12.07 -15.04
CA PRO A 534 0.31 -11.98 -13.58
C PRO A 534 -1.10 -11.91 -12.95
N LEU A 535 -1.21 -12.28 -11.68
CA LEU A 535 -2.47 -12.23 -10.95
C LEU A 535 -3.01 -10.79 -10.97
N ILE A 536 -4.20 -10.61 -11.53
CA ILE A 536 -4.87 -9.31 -11.56
C ILE A 536 -5.52 -9.06 -10.21
N GLN A 537 -5.16 -7.93 -9.60
CA GLN A 537 -5.74 -7.44 -8.34
C GLN A 537 -6.38 -6.07 -8.56
N TRP A 538 -7.57 -5.89 -8.01
CA TRP A 538 -8.34 -4.66 -8.11
C TRP A 538 -8.84 -4.20 -6.75
N ASN A 539 -8.84 -2.88 -6.55
CA ASN A 539 -9.50 -2.26 -5.41
C ASN A 539 -10.98 -1.94 -5.68
N PHE A 540 -11.43 -1.95 -6.94
CA PHE A 540 -12.83 -1.96 -7.38
C PHE A 540 -12.92 -2.40 -8.84
N HIS A 541 -14.10 -2.85 -9.28
CA HIS A 541 -14.39 -3.12 -10.69
C HIS A 541 -15.79 -2.61 -11.06
N VAL A 542 -16.01 -2.32 -12.34
CA VAL A 542 -17.28 -1.80 -12.84
C VAL A 542 -17.57 -2.32 -14.24
N ALA A 543 -18.85 -2.59 -14.50
CA ALA A 543 -19.34 -2.98 -15.82
C ALA A 543 -20.76 -2.44 -16.09
N PRO A 544 -21.14 -2.24 -17.36
CA PRO A 544 -22.51 -1.94 -17.75
C PRO A 544 -23.47 -3.07 -17.40
N ILE A 545 -24.68 -2.71 -17.02
CA ILE A 545 -25.83 -3.59 -16.85
C ILE A 545 -26.90 -3.22 -17.87
N VAL A 546 -27.48 -4.23 -18.49
CA VAL A 546 -28.71 -4.13 -19.28
C VAL A 546 -29.83 -4.94 -18.62
N TYR A 547 -31.07 -4.58 -18.89
CA TYR A 547 -32.25 -5.22 -18.31
C TYR A 547 -32.87 -6.17 -19.34
N VAL A 548 -32.90 -7.46 -19.02
CA VAL A 548 -33.39 -8.51 -19.93
C VAL A 548 -34.67 -9.12 -19.38
N LYS A 549 -35.69 -9.33 -20.22
CA LYS A 549 -36.84 -10.17 -19.84
C LYS A 549 -36.48 -11.64 -20.03
N ASN A 550 -36.55 -12.43 -18.97
CA ASN A 550 -36.34 -13.87 -19.03
C ASN A 550 -37.56 -14.58 -19.66
N ALA A 551 -37.48 -15.89 -19.87
CA ALA A 551 -38.57 -16.69 -20.45
C ALA A 551 -39.87 -16.65 -19.63
N LYS A 552 -39.82 -16.28 -18.35
CA LYS A 552 -40.98 -16.11 -17.45
C LYS A 552 -41.55 -14.68 -17.49
N GLY A 553 -40.97 -13.79 -18.28
CA GLY A 553 -41.34 -12.37 -18.36
C GLY A 553 -40.80 -11.51 -17.21
N GLU A 554 -39.99 -12.09 -16.32
CA GLU A 554 -39.35 -11.37 -15.21
C GLU A 554 -38.15 -10.57 -15.73
N THR A 555 -37.94 -9.38 -15.18
CA THR A 555 -36.79 -8.54 -15.55
C THR A 555 -35.56 -8.96 -14.75
N GLN A 556 -34.46 -9.25 -15.44
CA GLN A 556 -33.17 -9.63 -14.89
C GLN A 556 -32.07 -8.66 -15.31
N LYS A 557 -31.15 -8.36 -14.40
CA LYS A 557 -29.94 -7.57 -14.69
C LYS A 557 -28.87 -8.46 -15.31
N MET A 558 -28.39 -8.11 -16.50
CA MET A 558 -27.30 -8.79 -17.19
C MET A 558 -26.11 -7.85 -17.33
N VAL A 559 -24.94 -8.31 -16.92
CA VAL A 559 -23.67 -7.59 -17.00
C VAL A 559 -23.01 -7.86 -18.35
N ILE A 560 -22.54 -6.80 -19.00
CA ILE A 560 -21.80 -6.85 -20.27
C ILE A 560 -20.33 -6.51 -19.98
N ASP A 561 -19.50 -7.54 -19.78
CA ASP A 561 -18.08 -7.36 -19.45
C ASP A 561 -17.15 -8.28 -20.27
N PRO A 562 -16.75 -7.86 -21.48
CA PRO A 562 -15.79 -8.59 -22.31
C PRO A 562 -14.40 -8.78 -21.69
N SER A 563 -14.05 -8.05 -20.62
CA SER A 563 -12.76 -8.21 -19.96
C SER A 563 -12.69 -9.46 -19.07
N LEU A 564 -13.85 -9.97 -18.63
CA LEU A 564 -13.96 -11.12 -17.73
C LEU A 564 -14.70 -12.32 -18.32
N PHE A 565 -15.58 -12.10 -19.31
CA PHE A 565 -16.48 -13.10 -19.85
C PHE A 565 -16.48 -13.14 -21.38
N ASP A 566 -17.16 -14.14 -21.95
CA ASP A 566 -17.38 -14.34 -23.38
C ASP A 566 -18.86 -14.21 -23.79
N LYS A 567 -19.74 -13.91 -22.84
CA LYS A 567 -21.19 -13.69 -23.01
C LYS A 567 -21.75 -12.77 -21.93
N PRO A 568 -22.97 -12.21 -22.10
CA PRO A 568 -23.68 -11.58 -20.99
C PRO A 568 -23.87 -12.58 -19.85
N VAL A 569 -23.64 -12.11 -18.62
CA VAL A 569 -23.78 -12.92 -17.40
C VAL A 569 -24.64 -12.21 -16.39
N THR A 570 -25.18 -12.94 -15.42
CA THR A 570 -25.90 -12.35 -14.29
C THR A 570 -24.94 -11.55 -13.40
N VAL A 571 -25.50 -10.65 -12.58
CA VAL A 571 -24.70 -9.91 -11.59
C VAL A 571 -24.01 -10.86 -10.60
N GLU A 572 -24.66 -11.96 -10.22
CA GLU A 572 -24.08 -12.97 -9.32
C GLU A 572 -22.92 -13.73 -9.97
N GLU A 573 -23.06 -14.15 -11.23
CA GLU A 573 -21.95 -14.77 -11.97
C GLU A 573 -20.77 -13.80 -12.13
N TRP A 574 -21.06 -12.52 -12.42
CA TRP A 574 -20.04 -11.47 -12.49
C TRP A 574 -19.32 -11.27 -11.16
N ASP A 575 -20.06 -11.14 -10.06
CA ASP A 575 -19.52 -11.04 -8.71
C ASP A 575 -18.68 -12.27 -8.34
N ASN A 576 -19.15 -13.48 -8.65
CA ASN A 576 -18.47 -14.74 -8.31
C ASN A 576 -17.20 -15.01 -9.14
N LYS A 577 -17.07 -14.39 -10.32
CA LYS A 577 -15.84 -14.48 -11.14
C LYS A 577 -14.65 -13.76 -10.50
N MET A 578 -14.93 -12.74 -9.68
CA MET A 578 -13.94 -12.06 -8.88
C MET A 578 -13.89 -12.71 -7.50
N SER A 579 -12.75 -13.30 -7.16
CA SER A 579 -12.52 -13.75 -5.80
C SER A 579 -12.30 -12.56 -4.88
N LYS A 580 -12.73 -12.70 -3.63
CA LYS A 580 -12.65 -11.67 -2.60
C LYS A 580 -11.78 -12.18 -1.47
N ASN A 581 -10.78 -11.41 -1.07
CA ASN A 581 -9.97 -11.70 0.10
C ASN A 581 -10.57 -11.05 1.36
N THR A 582 -11.83 -11.40 1.65
CA THR A 582 -12.60 -10.82 2.75
C THR A 582 -13.34 -11.92 3.51
N ALA A 583 -13.47 -11.77 4.83
CA ALA A 583 -14.14 -12.77 5.66
C ALA A 583 -15.62 -12.97 5.28
N ARG A 584 -16.27 -11.92 4.75
CA ARG A 584 -17.64 -11.97 4.23
C ARG A 584 -17.63 -11.71 2.72
N GLY A 585 -18.57 -12.34 2.01
CA GLY A 585 -18.82 -12.09 0.59
C GLY A 585 -19.35 -10.68 0.31
N SER A 586 -19.84 -10.47 -0.91
CA SER A 586 -20.37 -9.18 -1.33
C SER A 586 -21.67 -8.82 -0.60
N VAL A 587 -21.78 -7.57 -0.14
CA VAL A 587 -23.00 -6.97 0.39
C VAL A 587 -23.52 -5.92 -0.58
N VAL A 588 -24.83 -5.90 -0.82
CA VAL A 588 -25.44 -4.85 -1.64
C VAL A 588 -25.49 -3.56 -0.85
N THR A 589 -25.04 -2.47 -1.47
CA THR A 589 -24.94 -1.12 -0.90
C THR A 589 -25.50 -0.09 -1.88
N ALA A 590 -25.77 1.12 -1.39
CA ALA A 590 -26.07 2.24 -2.26
C ALA A 590 -24.80 2.72 -2.99
N PHE A 591 -25.00 3.61 -3.95
CA PHE A 591 -23.92 4.26 -4.68
C PHE A 591 -23.69 5.69 -4.15
N PRO A 592 -22.44 6.15 -3.99
CA PRO A 592 -21.20 5.40 -4.20
C PRO A 592 -21.01 4.32 -3.13
N PHE A 593 -20.34 3.23 -3.51
CA PHE A 593 -20.05 2.15 -2.58
C PHE A 593 -19.21 2.64 -1.37
N PRO A 594 -19.26 1.93 -0.24
CA PRO A 594 -18.35 2.16 0.89
C PRO A 594 -16.87 1.98 0.55
N GLU A 595 -16.09 3.06 0.59
CA GLU A 595 -14.66 3.04 0.25
C GLU A 595 -13.82 2.18 1.20
N ASN A 596 -14.29 2.01 2.43
CA ASN A 596 -13.68 1.18 3.45
C ASN A 596 -14.22 -0.27 3.47
N ALA A 597 -14.93 -0.74 2.43
CA ALA A 597 -15.50 -2.10 2.41
C ALA A 597 -14.47 -3.20 2.69
N ALA A 598 -13.33 -3.20 1.97
CA ALA A 598 -12.26 -4.18 2.17
C ALA A 598 -11.68 -4.12 3.60
N MET A 599 -11.55 -2.91 4.15
CA MET A 599 -11.11 -2.70 5.52
C MET A 599 -12.11 -3.26 6.53
N MET A 600 -13.40 -3.29 6.19
CA MET A 600 -14.48 -3.90 6.98
C MET A 600 -14.74 -5.37 6.64
N GLU A 601 -13.78 -6.06 6.01
CA GLU A 601 -13.87 -7.49 5.70
C GLU A 601 -15.07 -7.86 4.83
N ARG A 602 -15.40 -6.96 3.89
CA ARG A 602 -16.52 -7.09 2.95
C ARG A 602 -16.11 -6.66 1.57
N SER A 603 -16.85 -7.16 0.59
CA SER A 603 -16.97 -6.47 -0.69
C SER A 603 -18.31 -5.75 -0.75
N ALA A 604 -18.36 -4.57 -1.35
CA ALA A 604 -19.58 -3.79 -1.52
C ALA A 604 -19.97 -3.79 -3.00
N LEU A 605 -21.13 -4.36 -3.29
CA LEU A 605 -21.76 -4.36 -4.60
C LEU A 605 -22.76 -3.20 -4.65
N SER A 606 -22.60 -2.27 -5.57
CA SER A 606 -23.53 -1.14 -5.71
C SER A 606 -23.98 -0.96 -7.15
N PHE A 607 -25.07 -0.22 -7.30
CA PHE A 607 -25.71 0.03 -8.59
C PHE A 607 -25.86 1.54 -8.79
N SER A 608 -25.59 2.01 -10.00
CA SER A 608 -25.80 3.41 -10.37
C SER A 608 -26.44 3.50 -11.76
N SER A 609 -26.92 4.69 -12.12
CA SER A 609 -27.16 5.03 -13.52
C SER A 609 -25.86 4.96 -14.36
N SER A 610 -25.99 5.13 -15.67
CA SER A 610 -24.86 5.27 -16.60
C SER A 610 -24.06 6.57 -16.43
N ASP A 611 -24.51 7.52 -15.62
CA ASP A 611 -23.91 8.86 -15.54
C ASP A 611 -22.56 8.96 -14.81
N PRO A 612 -22.32 8.28 -13.67
CA PRO A 612 -21.02 8.35 -12.98
C PRO A 612 -19.91 7.71 -13.82
N TYR A 613 -18.78 8.39 -13.99
CA TYR A 613 -17.59 7.86 -14.66
C TYR A 613 -16.69 7.12 -13.65
N LEU A 614 -16.45 7.70 -12.48
CA LEU A 614 -15.83 7.10 -11.29
C LEU A 614 -16.75 7.22 -10.06
N PRO A 615 -16.54 6.37 -9.03
CA PRO A 615 -17.27 6.46 -7.76
C PRO A 615 -17.09 7.79 -7.02
N ARG A 616 -15.94 8.46 -7.23
CA ARG A 616 -15.57 9.73 -6.57
C ARG A 616 -15.51 10.91 -7.53
N ASP A 617 -16.16 10.81 -8.68
CA ASP A 617 -16.16 11.93 -9.61
C ASP A 617 -16.65 13.20 -8.94
N SER A 618 -16.01 14.30 -9.31
CA SER A 618 -16.59 15.59 -9.00
C SER A 618 -17.97 15.65 -9.61
N ILE A 619 -18.92 16.10 -8.81
CA ILE A 619 -20.26 16.42 -9.28
C ILE A 619 -20.26 17.50 -10.38
N TYR A 620 -19.13 18.14 -10.68
CA TYR A 620 -19.07 19.16 -11.71
C TYR A 620 -18.59 18.67 -13.09
N LEU A 621 -18.23 17.38 -13.25
CA LEU A 621 -17.81 16.86 -14.55
C LEU A 621 -18.99 16.78 -15.54
N SER A 622 -18.82 17.43 -16.69
CA SER A 622 -19.69 17.33 -17.85
C SER A 622 -19.56 15.96 -18.52
N GLU A 623 -20.54 15.61 -19.36
CA GLU A 623 -20.48 14.36 -20.11
C GLU A 623 -19.30 14.34 -21.11
N GLN A 624 -19.01 15.47 -21.76
CA GLN A 624 -17.90 15.57 -22.69
C GLN A 624 -16.55 15.32 -22.00
N GLU A 625 -16.33 15.92 -20.83
CA GLU A 625 -15.09 15.70 -20.07
C GLU A 625 -14.90 14.22 -19.69
N LYS A 626 -15.98 13.54 -19.29
CA LYS A 626 -15.92 12.10 -18.98
C LYS A 626 -15.58 11.27 -20.21
N MET A 627 -16.17 11.59 -21.36
CA MET A 627 -15.88 10.92 -22.62
C MET A 627 -14.42 11.16 -23.07
N ASP A 628 -13.92 12.38 -22.94
CA ASP A 628 -12.53 12.72 -23.25
C ASP A 628 -11.56 11.95 -22.33
N MET A 629 -11.84 11.91 -21.03
CA MET A 629 -11.07 11.11 -20.07
C MET A 629 -11.11 9.61 -20.41
N ALA A 630 -12.27 9.08 -20.78
CA ALA A 630 -12.44 7.67 -21.13
C ALA A 630 -11.63 7.29 -22.38
N ASN A 631 -11.75 8.09 -23.43
CA ASN A 631 -11.03 7.91 -24.69
C ASN A 631 -9.51 8.04 -24.48
N GLU A 632 -9.06 9.03 -23.70
CA GLU A 632 -7.65 9.21 -23.38
C GLU A 632 -7.09 8.01 -22.61
N THR A 633 -7.82 7.51 -21.62
CA THR A 633 -7.45 6.31 -20.87
C THR A 633 -7.28 5.11 -21.80
N MET A 634 -8.22 4.88 -22.72
CA MET A 634 -8.12 3.78 -23.68
C MET A 634 -6.95 3.95 -24.64
N ARG A 635 -6.71 5.18 -25.13
CA ARG A 635 -5.57 5.51 -25.99
C ARG A 635 -4.22 5.23 -25.30
N MET A 636 -4.10 5.54 -24.01
CA MET A 636 -2.90 5.24 -23.22
C MET A 636 -2.71 3.75 -22.95
N TYR A 637 -3.81 3.00 -22.74
CA TYR A 637 -3.74 1.59 -22.35
C TYR A 637 -3.66 0.63 -23.54
N LYS A 638 -4.14 1.04 -24.73
CA LYS A 638 -4.11 0.19 -25.93
C LYS A 638 -2.70 -0.29 -26.30
N PRO A 639 -1.64 0.54 -26.27
CA PRO A 639 -0.27 0.09 -26.54
C PRO A 639 0.31 -0.83 -25.46
N LEU A 640 -0.31 -0.89 -24.26
CA LEU A 640 0.12 -1.72 -23.14
C LEU A 640 -0.55 -3.10 -23.15
N GLU A 641 -1.46 -3.37 -24.09
CA GLU A 641 -2.07 -4.68 -24.24
C GLU A 641 -1.00 -5.75 -24.53
N PRO A 642 -1.06 -6.92 -23.87
CA PRO A 642 -0.21 -8.04 -24.25
C PRO A 642 -0.48 -8.42 -25.71
N ARG A 643 0.59 -8.59 -26.47
CA ARG A 643 0.55 -8.94 -27.90
C ARG A 643 -0.16 -10.28 -28.10
#